data_AF-A0A1Q7RQZ0-F1
#
_entry.id   AF-A0A1Q7RQZ0-F1
#
_cell.length_a   1.000
_cell.length_b   1.000
_cell.length_c   1.000
_cell.angle_alpha   90.00
_cell.angle_beta   90.00
_cell.angle_gamma   90.00
#
_symmetry.space_group_name_H-M   'P 1'
#
loop_
_entity.id
_entity.type
_entity.pdbx_description
1 polymer ?
#
loop_
_entity_poly.entity_id
_entity_poly.type
_entity_poly.pdbx_seq_one_letter_code
_entity_poly.pdbx_strand_id
1 'polypeptide(L)'
;MRREYPTQCWSCLGEFDAATGIWCACSAKSATKLCPFCFHCFCQSDVEYRDTFWRNAPTELKEERDLLKGAAGSSGEALIRSNLLSTDQLVSALRWQQNRGGALEDALVDLGFVSRENLELVVKRQGAATGTTMDLSRGLVDASLVKAVSVELCYRKKILPISKEEIGEKTILTLAIAGPTDVETIDQVQSLTNCRVIPMNASENDILDRLRDLFPKEIAALVAGESPEKIPVSSTGTEGASRTKARASRAPKRTPGARHAAASKPTAEEIEEIEEILEAVPTPAPAPAAASLSPGADPLALPQPASAVPVAPVPAAPIAAASPTLRAGGPNPPATPAQSAGDEGSALQTILAEAISKRTSLLQFEVRDSALSLFFRIDGNLFRAKLPSLASAAGIERTLNAVAALPPGDHPAAGRFAVKTGDRKIDVVVRRFHSPGGGSFLLKIIERSDFVRPLADLGPSALDLDRIRQVLALQRGLVVLSAPPHNGLETTRHSLMSHLAAERRRVLSVDSPQFVAFQGIRQQETPFPADAARCRAALAAVPGSDVVFLPEIQSAEMATLAVESAESCLVVAAIQARRASQTPAAILWHQVDPPTLASRLKLILNQRLVRRICEGCRKPSPVTDRILKLMGLTPDEALDLKVHQGSGCDSCGPLSPGYAGRVALCEVLEATPEIAALVAAGGSPGEIERESRRAGMSPLRAGCLARVGQGVTTLEEFQKGNF
;
A
#
# COMPACT_ATOMS: atom_id res chain seq x y z
N MET A 1 -0.16 -24.88 -38.29
CA MET A 1 0.13 -23.42 -38.26
C MET A 1 -0.95 -22.78 -37.41
N ARG A 2 -0.61 -22.10 -36.30
CA ARG A 2 -1.62 -21.37 -35.53
C ARG A 2 -2.14 -20.22 -36.40
N ARG A 3 -3.47 -20.07 -36.51
CA ARG A 3 -4.08 -18.93 -37.21
C ARG A 3 -3.97 -17.69 -36.33
N GLU A 4 -3.48 -16.60 -36.90
CA GLU A 4 -3.48 -15.28 -36.24
C GLU A 4 -4.93 -14.86 -35.94
N TYR A 5 -5.14 -14.29 -34.77
CA TYR A 5 -6.43 -13.73 -34.36
C TYR A 5 -6.26 -12.29 -33.88
N PRO A 6 -6.03 -11.35 -34.80
CA PRO A 6 -5.85 -9.94 -34.46
C PRO A 6 -7.12 -9.43 -33.77
N THR A 7 -6.93 -8.89 -32.57
CA THR A 7 -7.99 -8.48 -31.67
C THR A 7 -7.62 -7.13 -31.08
N GLN A 8 -8.55 -6.18 -31.14
CA GLN A 8 -8.42 -4.90 -30.46
C GLN A 8 -8.69 -5.08 -28.95
N CYS A 9 -8.10 -4.27 -28.08
CA CYS A 9 -8.46 -4.28 -26.66
C CYS A 9 -9.67 -3.40 -26.38
N TRP A 10 -10.70 -3.92 -25.70
CA TRP A 10 -11.87 -3.13 -25.29
C TRP A 10 -11.53 -1.92 -24.39
N SER A 11 -10.45 -2.01 -23.61
CA SER A 11 -10.09 -1.00 -22.61
C SER A 11 -9.11 0.05 -23.16
N CYS A 12 -8.01 -0.39 -23.78
CA CYS A 12 -6.95 0.51 -24.26
C CYS A 12 -6.91 0.69 -25.78
N LEU A 13 -7.79 0.01 -26.52
CA LEU A 13 -7.88 0.03 -27.99
C LEU A 13 -6.62 -0.46 -28.73
N GLY A 14 -5.61 -0.99 -28.01
CA GLY A 14 -4.42 -1.57 -28.61
C GLY A 14 -4.72 -2.90 -29.30
N GLU A 15 -4.16 -3.11 -30.49
CA GLU A 15 -4.33 -4.33 -31.28
C GLU A 15 -3.24 -5.35 -30.97
N PHE A 16 -3.63 -6.59 -30.70
CA PHE A 16 -2.72 -7.70 -30.49
C PHE A 16 -3.30 -9.00 -31.04
N ASP A 17 -2.44 -9.98 -31.27
CA ASP A 17 -2.89 -11.32 -31.62
C ASP A 17 -3.39 -12.08 -30.37
N ALA A 18 -4.70 -12.26 -30.27
CA ALA A 18 -5.31 -12.98 -29.16
C ALA A 18 -5.10 -14.50 -29.22
N ALA A 19 -4.68 -15.06 -30.37
CA ALA A 19 -4.30 -16.47 -30.47
C ALA A 19 -3.01 -16.78 -29.71
N THR A 20 -2.10 -15.79 -29.62
CA THR A 20 -0.84 -15.89 -28.85
C THR A 20 -0.88 -15.11 -27.53
N GLY A 21 -1.96 -14.38 -27.27
CA GLY A 21 -2.17 -13.63 -26.03
C GLY A 21 -2.29 -14.50 -24.77
N ILE A 22 -1.91 -13.93 -23.63
CA ILE A 22 -1.90 -14.57 -22.31
C ILE A 22 -3.34 -14.79 -21.83
N TRP A 23 -3.62 -15.92 -21.20
CA TRP A 23 -4.91 -16.18 -20.55
C TRP A 23 -5.04 -15.40 -19.22
N CYS A 24 -6.24 -14.89 -18.88
CA CYS A 24 -6.44 -14.34 -17.54
C CYS A 24 -6.52 -15.44 -16.48
N ALA A 25 -5.97 -15.13 -15.30
CA ALA A 25 -6.10 -15.89 -14.06
C ALA A 25 -7.45 -15.66 -13.31
N CYS A 26 -8.39 -14.93 -13.88
CA CYS A 26 -9.58 -14.42 -13.22
C CYS A 26 -10.54 -15.54 -12.75
N SER A 27 -10.79 -16.51 -13.63
CA SER A 27 -11.50 -17.76 -13.33
C SER A 27 -11.34 -18.72 -14.48
N ALA A 28 -11.27 -20.02 -14.19
CA ALA A 28 -11.27 -21.06 -15.22
C ALA A 28 -12.66 -21.19 -15.91
N LYS A 29 -13.76 -20.88 -15.20
CA LYS A 29 -15.15 -20.95 -15.74
C LYS A 29 -15.46 -19.91 -16.80
N SER A 30 -14.88 -18.72 -16.65
CA SER A 30 -15.05 -17.58 -17.55
C SER A 30 -13.70 -17.10 -18.11
N ALA A 31 -12.80 -18.07 -18.36
CA ALA A 31 -11.46 -17.78 -18.86
C ALA A 31 -11.53 -16.99 -20.16
N THR A 32 -10.82 -15.86 -20.20
CA THR A 32 -10.63 -15.04 -21.39
C THR A 32 -9.18 -14.59 -21.48
N LYS A 33 -8.87 -13.66 -22.39
CA LYS A 33 -7.52 -13.18 -22.61
C LYS A 33 -7.23 -11.92 -21.80
N LEU A 34 -5.94 -11.77 -21.48
CA LEU A 34 -5.36 -10.59 -20.87
C LEU A 34 -4.79 -9.71 -21.99
N CYS A 35 -5.11 -8.43 -22.00
CA CYS A 35 -4.46 -7.50 -22.91
C CYS A 35 -2.97 -7.38 -22.54
N PRO A 36 -2.01 -7.58 -23.47
CA PRO A 36 -0.59 -7.43 -23.16
C PRO A 36 -0.16 -5.98 -22.93
N PHE A 37 -0.98 -4.99 -23.34
CA PHE A 37 -0.66 -3.57 -23.22
C PHE A 37 -1.19 -2.93 -21.94
N CYS A 38 -2.44 -3.22 -21.57
CA CYS A 38 -3.07 -2.60 -20.39
C CYS A 38 -3.36 -3.58 -19.26
N PHE A 39 -3.06 -4.87 -19.43
CA PHE A 39 -3.28 -5.95 -18.46
C PHE A 39 -4.72 -6.04 -17.92
N HIS A 40 -5.70 -5.47 -18.62
CA HIS A 40 -7.11 -5.70 -18.31
C HIS A 40 -7.54 -7.05 -18.87
N CYS A 41 -8.26 -7.82 -18.04
CA CYS A 41 -8.91 -9.03 -18.53
C CYS A 41 -10.11 -8.66 -19.41
N PHE A 42 -10.31 -9.39 -20.48
CA PHE A 42 -11.53 -9.33 -21.29
C PHE A 42 -12.76 -9.86 -20.51
N CYS A 43 -12.55 -10.45 -19.34
CA CYS A 43 -13.57 -10.75 -18.34
C CYS A 43 -14.35 -9.52 -17.91
N GLN A 44 -13.67 -8.37 -17.87
CA GLN A 44 -14.19 -7.09 -17.42
C GLN A 44 -14.81 -6.27 -18.56
N SER A 45 -14.74 -6.75 -19.81
CA SER A 45 -15.47 -6.12 -20.90
C SER A 45 -16.96 -6.38 -20.76
N ASP A 46 -17.74 -5.50 -21.37
CA ASP A 46 -19.16 -5.67 -21.63
C ASP A 46 -19.45 -7.00 -22.37
N VAL A 47 -20.66 -7.51 -22.11
CA VAL A 47 -21.09 -8.86 -22.55
C VAL A 47 -21.09 -8.95 -24.08
N GLU A 48 -21.53 -7.91 -24.77
CA GLU A 48 -21.59 -7.85 -26.23
C GLU A 48 -20.19 -7.95 -26.88
N TYR A 49 -19.21 -7.25 -26.30
CA TYR A 49 -17.82 -7.32 -26.73
C TYR A 49 -17.26 -8.74 -26.57
N ARG A 50 -17.48 -9.35 -25.40
CA ARG A 50 -17.00 -10.69 -25.08
C ARG A 50 -17.65 -11.76 -25.97
N ASP A 51 -18.93 -11.63 -26.25
CA ASP A 51 -19.65 -12.57 -27.11
C ASP A 51 -19.17 -12.46 -28.56
N THR A 52 -18.92 -11.24 -29.04
CA THR A 52 -18.34 -10.99 -30.37
C THR A 52 -16.92 -11.54 -30.46
N PHE A 53 -16.09 -11.32 -29.44
CA PHE A 53 -14.74 -11.88 -29.32
C PHE A 53 -14.75 -13.40 -29.42
N TRP A 54 -15.66 -14.09 -28.72
CA TRP A 54 -15.73 -15.54 -28.78
C TRP A 54 -16.42 -16.08 -30.03
N ARG A 55 -17.34 -15.34 -30.63
CA ARG A 55 -17.97 -15.72 -31.90
C ARG A 55 -16.91 -15.84 -33.00
N ASN A 56 -16.04 -14.85 -33.09
CA ASN A 56 -14.99 -14.74 -34.10
C ASN A 56 -13.70 -15.52 -33.76
N ALA A 57 -13.56 -16.04 -32.54
CA ALA A 57 -12.38 -16.77 -32.13
C ALA A 57 -12.15 -18.07 -32.93
N PRO A 58 -10.89 -18.41 -33.24
CA PRO A 58 -10.53 -19.65 -33.93
C PRO A 58 -10.87 -20.90 -33.10
N THR A 59 -11.03 -22.03 -33.78
CA THR A 59 -11.47 -23.30 -33.19
C THR A 59 -10.53 -23.79 -32.10
N GLU A 60 -9.21 -23.66 -32.31
CA GLU A 60 -8.19 -24.09 -31.34
C GLU A 60 -8.29 -23.30 -30.04
N LEU A 61 -8.66 -22.02 -30.11
CA LEU A 61 -8.80 -21.16 -28.94
C LEU A 61 -10.10 -21.43 -28.16
N LYS A 62 -11.16 -21.82 -28.88
CA LYS A 62 -12.41 -22.27 -28.27
C LYS A 62 -12.21 -23.60 -27.53
N GLU A 63 -11.47 -24.53 -28.12
CA GLU A 63 -11.10 -25.80 -27.48
C GLU A 63 -10.30 -25.58 -26.18
N GLU A 64 -9.27 -24.72 -26.19
CA GLU A 64 -8.51 -24.38 -24.97
C GLU A 64 -9.39 -23.79 -23.87
N ARG A 65 -10.33 -22.91 -24.23
CA ARG A 65 -11.28 -22.33 -23.28
C ARG A 65 -12.17 -23.41 -22.67
N ASP A 66 -12.63 -24.35 -23.47
CA ASP A 66 -13.54 -25.40 -23.01
C ASP A 66 -12.81 -26.42 -22.12
N LEU A 67 -11.51 -26.68 -22.36
CA LEU A 67 -10.64 -27.40 -21.41
C LEU A 67 -10.55 -26.70 -20.06
N LEU A 68 -10.33 -25.38 -20.05
CA LEU A 68 -10.27 -24.59 -18.82
C LEU A 68 -11.60 -24.62 -18.05
N LYS A 69 -12.73 -24.55 -18.76
CA LYS A 69 -14.05 -24.70 -18.14
C LYS A 69 -14.24 -26.06 -17.47
N GLY A 70 -13.76 -27.13 -18.11
CA GLY A 70 -13.79 -28.49 -17.54
C GLY A 70 -12.91 -28.63 -16.29
N ALA A 71 -11.82 -27.87 -16.20
CA ALA A 71 -10.93 -27.85 -15.04
C ALA A 71 -11.37 -26.90 -13.92
N ALA A 72 -12.55 -26.28 -14.04
CA ALA A 72 -13.05 -25.39 -13.01
C ALA A 72 -13.34 -26.12 -11.69
N GLY A 73 -12.83 -25.59 -10.58
CA GLY A 73 -12.89 -26.20 -9.26
C GLY A 73 -11.83 -27.28 -9.01
N SER A 74 -10.92 -27.52 -9.95
CA SER A 74 -9.79 -28.45 -9.77
C SER A 74 -8.64 -27.83 -8.97
N SER A 75 -7.70 -28.67 -8.56
CA SER A 75 -6.39 -28.29 -8.00
C SER A 75 -5.62 -27.33 -8.93
N GLY A 76 -5.80 -27.45 -10.25
CA GLY A 76 -5.23 -26.53 -11.23
C GLY A 76 -5.73 -25.09 -11.09
N GLU A 77 -7.03 -24.88 -10.86
CA GLU A 77 -7.58 -23.53 -10.62
C GLU A 77 -7.12 -22.97 -9.26
N ALA A 78 -6.97 -23.84 -8.26
CA ALA A 78 -6.42 -23.51 -6.95
C ALA A 78 -5.02 -22.89 -7.03
N LEU A 79 -4.17 -23.53 -7.84
CA LEU A 79 -2.80 -23.13 -8.05
C LEU A 79 -2.71 -21.82 -8.82
N ILE A 80 -3.62 -21.59 -9.78
CA ILE A 80 -3.76 -20.29 -10.45
C ILE A 80 -4.12 -19.18 -9.46
N ARG A 81 -5.12 -19.42 -8.59
CA ARG A 81 -5.52 -18.43 -7.56
C ARG A 81 -4.43 -18.16 -6.53
N SER A 82 -3.60 -19.16 -6.25
CA SER A 82 -2.44 -19.04 -5.36
C SER A 82 -1.20 -18.46 -6.05
N ASN A 83 -1.31 -18.11 -7.35
CA ASN A 83 -0.24 -17.60 -8.20
C ASN A 83 0.98 -18.54 -8.32
N LEU A 84 0.74 -19.85 -8.17
CA LEU A 84 1.76 -20.90 -8.29
C LEU A 84 1.74 -21.58 -9.66
N LEU A 85 0.69 -21.36 -10.46
CA LEU A 85 0.54 -21.91 -11.81
C LEU A 85 -0.09 -20.84 -12.70
N SER A 86 0.42 -20.66 -13.91
CA SER A 86 -0.24 -19.80 -14.91
C SER A 86 -1.34 -20.56 -15.65
N THR A 87 -2.34 -19.83 -16.16
CA THR A 87 -3.43 -20.44 -16.93
C THR A 87 -2.92 -21.13 -18.21
N ASP A 88 -1.87 -20.61 -18.86
CA ASP A 88 -1.20 -21.26 -20.00
C ASP A 88 -0.52 -22.59 -19.63
N GLN A 89 0.10 -22.67 -18.44
CA GLN A 89 0.67 -23.92 -17.93
C GLN A 89 -0.43 -24.94 -17.61
N LEU A 90 -1.58 -24.49 -17.07
CA LEU A 90 -2.72 -25.37 -16.83
C LEU A 90 -3.30 -25.93 -18.14
N VAL A 91 -3.48 -25.10 -19.19
CA VAL A 91 -3.91 -25.57 -20.53
C VAL A 91 -2.95 -26.64 -21.07
N SER A 92 -1.65 -26.41 -20.89
CA SER A 92 -0.60 -27.35 -21.34
C SER A 92 -0.67 -28.67 -20.58
N ALA A 93 -0.88 -28.63 -19.26
CA ALA A 93 -1.04 -29.81 -18.42
C ALA A 93 -2.33 -30.59 -18.72
N LEU A 94 -3.44 -29.90 -18.98
CA LEU A 94 -4.72 -30.53 -19.37
C LEU A 94 -4.63 -31.23 -20.74
N ARG A 95 -3.93 -30.63 -21.70
CA ARG A 95 -3.64 -31.28 -22.99
C ARG A 95 -2.77 -32.52 -22.82
N TRP A 96 -1.78 -32.45 -21.94
CA TRP A 96 -0.94 -33.60 -21.62
C TRP A 96 -1.77 -34.72 -20.98
N GLN A 97 -2.68 -34.38 -20.06
CA GLN A 97 -3.60 -35.31 -19.41
C GLN A 97 -4.56 -35.97 -20.41
N GLN A 98 -5.13 -35.21 -21.36
CA GLN A 98 -6.03 -35.79 -22.38
C GLN A 98 -5.33 -36.79 -23.30
N ASN A 99 -4.06 -36.56 -23.62
CA ASN A 99 -3.31 -37.42 -24.55
C ASN A 99 -2.73 -38.68 -23.90
N ARG A 100 -2.42 -38.65 -22.59
CA ARG A 100 -1.76 -39.77 -21.88
C ARG A 100 -2.62 -40.44 -20.81
N GLY A 101 -3.72 -39.81 -20.39
CA GLY A 101 -4.49 -40.23 -19.22
C GLY A 101 -3.76 -39.94 -17.89
N GLY A 102 -4.46 -40.08 -16.77
CA GLY A 102 -3.91 -39.87 -15.42
C GLY A 102 -4.51 -38.68 -14.66
N ALA A 103 -4.03 -38.45 -13.44
CA ALA A 103 -4.45 -37.32 -12.60
C ALA A 103 -3.78 -36.01 -13.08
N LEU A 104 -4.49 -34.88 -12.96
CA LEU A 104 -3.98 -33.57 -13.38
C LEU A 104 -2.77 -33.16 -12.53
N GLU A 105 -2.80 -33.56 -11.27
CA GLU A 105 -1.77 -33.39 -10.26
C GLU A 105 -0.42 -33.97 -10.70
N ASP A 106 -0.44 -35.19 -11.22
CA ASP A 106 0.76 -35.87 -11.70
C ASP A 106 1.30 -35.19 -12.96
N ALA A 107 0.41 -34.78 -13.88
CA ALA A 107 0.79 -34.03 -15.08
C ALA A 107 1.48 -32.69 -14.74
N LEU A 108 1.03 -32.00 -13.69
CA LEU A 108 1.61 -30.72 -13.25
C LEU A 108 3.00 -30.89 -12.63
N VAL A 109 3.24 -32.00 -11.94
CA VAL A 109 4.54 -32.34 -11.34
C VAL A 109 5.51 -32.84 -12.40
N ASP A 110 5.07 -33.72 -13.29
CA ASP A 110 5.91 -34.34 -14.34
C ASP A 110 6.37 -33.32 -15.39
N LEU A 111 5.54 -32.32 -15.69
CA LEU A 111 5.91 -31.19 -16.56
C LEU A 111 6.79 -30.16 -15.84
N GLY A 112 7.05 -30.34 -14.54
CA GLY A 112 7.88 -29.46 -13.72
C GLY A 112 7.25 -28.09 -13.45
N PHE A 113 5.92 -27.95 -13.59
CA PHE A 113 5.25 -26.68 -13.37
C PHE A 113 5.02 -26.38 -11.88
N VAL A 114 4.84 -27.41 -11.04
CA VAL A 114 4.64 -27.26 -9.59
C VAL A 114 5.34 -28.38 -8.83
N SER A 115 5.94 -28.09 -7.67
CA SER A 115 6.51 -29.11 -6.78
C SER A 115 5.43 -29.83 -5.97
N ARG A 116 5.67 -31.10 -5.61
CA ARG A 116 4.72 -31.92 -4.85
C ARG A 116 4.32 -31.28 -3.50
N GLU A 117 5.27 -30.63 -2.82
CA GLU A 117 5.05 -29.88 -1.58
C GLU A 117 4.08 -28.69 -1.76
N ASN A 118 4.23 -27.93 -2.84
CA ASN A 118 3.37 -26.77 -3.14
C ASN A 118 1.96 -27.19 -3.55
N LEU A 119 1.84 -28.33 -4.25
CA LEU A 119 0.55 -28.92 -4.59
C LEU A 119 -0.19 -29.39 -3.33
N GLU A 120 0.50 -30.09 -2.43
CA GLU A 120 -0.07 -30.55 -1.16
C GLU A 120 -0.55 -29.38 -0.28
N LEU A 121 0.21 -28.29 -0.22
CA LEU A 121 -0.16 -27.09 0.54
C LEU A 121 -1.46 -26.45 0.03
N VAL A 122 -1.64 -26.39 -1.29
CA VAL A 122 -2.82 -25.79 -1.91
C VAL A 122 -4.04 -26.69 -1.84
N VAL A 123 -3.87 -28.01 -2.01
CA VAL A 123 -4.95 -28.99 -1.85
C VAL A 123 -5.42 -29.03 -0.37
N LYS A 124 -4.50 -28.95 0.60
CA LYS A 124 -4.84 -28.81 2.04
C LYS A 124 -5.59 -27.51 2.35
N ARG A 125 -5.26 -26.40 1.67
CA ARG A 125 -5.97 -25.11 1.81
C ARG A 125 -7.35 -25.10 1.18
N GLN A 126 -7.57 -25.80 0.06
CA GLN A 126 -8.89 -25.88 -0.57
C GLN A 126 -9.88 -26.74 0.21
N GLY A 127 -9.39 -27.74 0.95
CA GLY A 127 -10.22 -28.56 1.85
C GLY A 127 -10.89 -27.76 3.00
N ALA A 128 -10.52 -26.50 3.21
CA ALA A 128 -11.06 -25.65 4.27
C ALA A 128 -12.21 -24.71 3.84
N ALA A 129 -12.52 -24.59 2.54
CA ALA A 129 -13.49 -23.60 2.02
C ALA A 129 -14.82 -24.18 1.51
N THR A 130 -14.96 -25.50 1.47
CA THR A 130 -16.25 -26.19 1.30
C THR A 130 -16.46 -27.07 2.51
N GLY A 131 -17.61 -26.93 3.17
CA GLY A 131 -17.96 -27.60 4.43
C GLY A 131 -17.98 -29.12 4.34
N THR A 132 -16.80 -29.74 4.32
CA THR A 132 -16.61 -31.15 4.60
C THR A 132 -16.44 -31.29 6.11
N THR A 133 -17.46 -31.82 6.78
CA THR A 133 -17.30 -32.48 8.07
C THR A 133 -16.21 -33.53 7.93
N MET A 134 -15.19 -33.45 8.77
CA MET A 134 -14.14 -34.46 8.79
C MET A 134 -14.74 -35.80 9.24
N ASP A 135 -14.69 -36.82 8.39
CA ASP A 135 -15.12 -38.17 8.72
C ASP A 135 -14.09 -38.81 9.67
N LEU A 136 -14.43 -38.89 10.96
CA LEU A 136 -13.56 -39.39 12.02
C LEU A 136 -13.37 -40.91 11.98
N SER A 137 -14.06 -41.60 11.07
CA SER A 137 -14.01 -43.06 10.90
C SER A 137 -12.64 -43.58 10.45
N ARG A 138 -11.78 -42.72 9.87
CA ARG A 138 -10.49 -43.11 9.26
C ARG A 138 -9.24 -42.49 9.91
N GLY A 139 -9.41 -41.70 10.98
CA GLY A 139 -8.31 -41.03 11.69
C GLY A 139 -7.80 -41.83 12.89
N LEU A 140 -6.49 -42.03 12.97
CA LEU A 140 -5.81 -42.51 14.18
C LEU A 140 -5.73 -41.35 15.19
N VAL A 141 -6.69 -41.29 16.11
CA VAL A 141 -6.70 -40.31 17.22
C VAL A 141 -5.91 -40.89 18.38
N ASP A 142 -4.90 -40.15 18.86
CA ASP A 142 -4.11 -40.54 20.03
C ASP A 142 -4.90 -40.31 21.33
N ALA A 143 -5.20 -41.41 22.04
CA ALA A 143 -5.94 -41.39 23.30
C ALA A 143 -5.26 -40.51 24.38
N SER A 144 -3.95 -40.28 24.28
CA SER A 144 -3.18 -39.44 25.20
C SER A 144 -3.59 -37.96 25.10
N LEU A 145 -3.98 -37.50 23.91
CA LEU A 145 -4.41 -36.12 23.67
C LEU A 145 -5.79 -35.83 24.28
N VAL A 146 -6.70 -36.80 24.24
CA VAL A 146 -8.03 -36.68 24.83
C VAL A 146 -7.94 -36.61 26.37
N LYS A 147 -7.03 -37.39 26.97
CA LYS A 147 -6.77 -37.31 28.42
C LYS A 147 -6.16 -35.96 28.82
N ALA A 148 -5.32 -35.35 27.98
CA ALA A 148 -4.72 -34.05 28.25
C ALA A 148 -5.75 -32.90 28.26
N VAL A 149 -6.84 -33.01 27.50
CA VAL A 149 -7.95 -32.03 27.46
C VAL A 149 -9.09 -32.37 28.45
N SER A 150 -9.02 -33.55 29.10
CA SER A 150 -10.10 -34.19 29.86
C SER A 150 -11.21 -34.81 29.00
N VAL A 151 -11.49 -36.09 29.26
CA VAL A 151 -12.57 -36.85 28.59
C VAL A 151 -13.95 -36.23 28.88
N GLU A 152 -14.16 -35.70 30.08
CA GLU A 152 -15.42 -35.04 30.45
C GLU A 152 -15.65 -33.75 29.64
N LEU A 153 -14.60 -32.94 29.47
CA LEU A 153 -14.69 -31.72 28.68
C LEU A 153 -14.95 -32.04 27.22
N CYS A 154 -14.24 -33.04 26.68
CA CYS A 154 -14.42 -33.52 25.30
C CYS A 154 -15.87 -33.98 25.04
N TYR A 155 -16.45 -34.73 25.98
CA TYR A 155 -17.82 -35.22 25.87
C TYR A 155 -18.86 -34.08 26.00
N ARG A 156 -18.74 -33.21 27.01
CA ARG A 156 -19.73 -32.15 27.27
C ARG A 156 -19.73 -31.05 26.21
N LYS A 157 -18.54 -30.68 25.73
CA LYS A 157 -18.37 -29.63 24.72
C LYS A 157 -18.33 -30.17 23.29
N LYS A 158 -18.43 -31.49 23.11
CA LYS A 158 -18.48 -32.17 21.80
C LYS A 158 -17.26 -31.81 20.95
N ILE A 159 -16.08 -31.99 21.54
CA ILE A 159 -14.79 -31.71 20.92
C ILE A 159 -13.88 -32.94 20.98
N LEU A 160 -12.98 -33.07 20.02
CA LEU A 160 -12.02 -34.17 19.96
C LEU A 160 -10.65 -33.68 19.47
N PRO A 161 -9.60 -33.70 20.31
CA PRO A 161 -8.24 -33.43 19.86
C PRO A 161 -7.76 -34.52 18.90
N ILE A 162 -7.25 -34.15 17.72
CA ILE A 162 -6.90 -35.10 16.66
C ILE A 162 -5.39 -35.33 16.60
N SER A 163 -4.62 -34.24 16.50
CA SER A 163 -3.17 -34.28 16.41
C SER A 163 -2.55 -33.10 17.13
N LYS A 164 -1.34 -33.31 17.64
CA LYS A 164 -0.49 -32.28 18.24
C LYS A 164 0.83 -32.27 17.50
N GLU A 165 1.18 -31.14 16.91
CA GLU A 165 2.37 -30.98 16.07
C GLU A 165 3.24 -29.84 16.60
N GLU A 166 4.54 -30.05 16.60
CA GLU A 166 5.53 -29.04 17.01
C GLU A 166 6.13 -28.40 15.76
N ILE A 167 5.86 -27.10 15.56
CA ILE A 167 6.39 -26.34 14.44
C ILE A 167 7.23 -25.20 15.00
N GLY A 168 8.55 -25.39 15.04
CA GLY A 168 9.47 -24.46 15.68
C GLY A 168 9.30 -24.45 17.20
N GLU A 169 9.25 -23.26 17.82
CA GLU A 169 9.07 -23.10 19.28
C GLU A 169 7.60 -23.13 19.74
N LYS A 170 6.63 -23.34 18.83
CA LYS A 170 5.20 -23.31 19.13
C LYS A 170 4.56 -24.66 18.87
N THR A 171 3.75 -25.12 19.82
CA THR A 171 2.99 -26.36 19.70
C THR A 171 1.57 -26.08 19.22
N ILE A 172 1.17 -26.74 18.14
CA ILE A 172 -0.14 -26.58 17.50
C ILE A 172 -0.99 -27.82 17.80
N LEU A 173 -2.24 -27.59 18.23
CA LEU A 173 -3.20 -28.64 18.50
C LEU A 173 -4.36 -28.54 17.50
N THR A 174 -4.58 -29.59 16.72
CA THR A 174 -5.72 -29.68 15.81
C THR A 174 -6.92 -30.24 16.57
N LEU A 175 -8.02 -29.48 16.63
CA LEU A 175 -9.21 -29.82 17.43
C LEU A 175 -10.44 -29.99 16.52
N ALA A 176 -11.03 -31.18 16.50
CA ALA A 176 -12.37 -31.39 15.93
C ALA A 176 -13.42 -30.78 16.85
N ILE A 177 -14.31 -29.95 16.31
CA ILE A 177 -15.41 -29.30 17.02
C ILE A 177 -16.67 -29.29 16.15
N ALA A 178 -17.84 -29.48 16.77
CA ALA A 178 -19.12 -29.47 16.07
C ALA A 178 -19.51 -28.08 15.50
N GLY A 179 -18.89 -27.01 16.00
CA GLY A 179 -19.10 -25.64 15.53
C GLY A 179 -17.81 -24.81 15.65
N PRO A 180 -17.12 -24.47 14.55
CA PRO A 180 -15.83 -23.74 14.59
C PRO A 180 -15.97 -22.27 15.02
N THR A 181 -17.20 -21.78 15.21
CA THR A 181 -17.50 -20.44 15.73
C THR A 181 -17.62 -20.38 17.25
N ASP A 182 -17.49 -21.51 17.96
CA ASP A 182 -17.50 -21.55 19.43
C ASP A 182 -16.11 -21.18 20.00
N VAL A 183 -15.82 -19.87 19.95
CA VAL A 183 -14.54 -19.28 20.37
C VAL A 183 -14.27 -19.53 21.86
N GLU A 184 -15.30 -19.60 22.70
CA GLU A 184 -15.14 -19.84 24.15
C GLU A 184 -14.55 -21.23 24.42
N THR A 185 -15.03 -22.25 23.71
CA THR A 185 -14.50 -23.62 23.83
C THR A 185 -13.08 -23.72 23.28
N ILE A 186 -12.77 -23.02 22.19
CA ILE A 186 -11.42 -22.98 21.59
C ILE A 186 -10.42 -22.32 22.57
N ASP A 187 -10.78 -21.18 23.13
CA ASP A 187 -9.94 -20.46 24.10
C ASP A 187 -9.72 -21.28 25.39
N GLN A 188 -10.77 -21.99 25.85
CA GLN A 188 -10.67 -22.87 27.01
C GLN A 188 -9.67 -24.03 26.78
N VAL A 189 -9.73 -24.69 25.62
CA VAL A 189 -8.81 -25.78 25.26
C VAL A 189 -7.38 -25.25 25.07
N GLN A 190 -7.24 -24.06 24.46
CA GLN A 190 -5.96 -23.40 24.28
C GLN A 190 -5.32 -23.04 25.62
N SER A 191 -6.10 -22.53 26.57
CA SER A 191 -5.61 -22.24 27.93
C SER A 191 -5.22 -23.49 28.71
N LEU A 192 -5.95 -24.60 28.55
CA LEU A 192 -5.67 -25.86 29.26
C LEU A 192 -4.44 -26.57 28.71
N THR A 193 -4.23 -26.54 27.40
CA THR A 193 -3.15 -27.28 26.72
C THR A 193 -1.91 -26.44 26.47
N ASN A 194 -1.98 -25.13 26.67
CA ASN A 194 -0.95 -24.14 26.30
C ASN A 194 -0.48 -24.25 24.84
N CYS A 195 -1.33 -24.82 23.98
CA CYS A 195 -1.07 -25.03 22.55
C CYS A 195 -1.90 -24.04 21.74
N ARG A 196 -1.41 -23.64 20.57
CA ARG A 196 -2.21 -22.88 19.62
C ARG A 196 -3.24 -23.82 18.99
N VAL A 197 -4.53 -23.61 19.25
CA VAL A 197 -5.59 -24.50 18.78
C VAL A 197 -6.03 -24.10 17.38
N ILE A 198 -6.09 -25.07 16.47
CA ILE A 198 -6.70 -24.92 15.14
C ILE A 198 -8.00 -25.71 15.12
N PRO A 199 -9.18 -25.05 15.11
CA PRO A 199 -10.47 -25.73 15.08
C PRO A 199 -10.77 -26.28 13.68
N MET A 200 -11.26 -27.51 13.62
CA MET A 200 -11.75 -28.16 12.41
C MET A 200 -13.18 -28.63 12.62
N ASN A 201 -14.06 -28.38 11.65
CA ASN A 201 -15.47 -28.75 11.76
C ASN A 201 -15.66 -30.27 11.60
N ALA A 202 -16.36 -30.91 12.53
CA ALA A 202 -16.69 -32.34 12.47
C ALA A 202 -18.13 -32.60 12.95
N SER A 203 -18.73 -33.71 12.51
CA SER A 203 -20.08 -34.09 12.94
C SER A 203 -20.09 -34.39 14.44
N GLU A 204 -21.10 -33.87 15.15
CA GLU A 204 -21.28 -34.12 16.59
C GLU A 204 -21.36 -35.62 16.89
N ASN A 205 -22.09 -36.37 16.06
CA ASN A 205 -22.29 -37.80 16.27
C ASN A 205 -20.97 -38.56 16.11
N ASP A 206 -20.16 -38.20 15.10
CA ASP A 206 -18.88 -38.83 14.82
C ASP A 206 -17.87 -38.59 15.96
N ILE A 207 -17.91 -37.38 16.57
CA ILE A 207 -17.10 -37.05 17.75
C ILE A 207 -17.51 -37.92 18.94
N LEU A 208 -18.81 -38.02 19.21
CA LEU A 208 -19.33 -38.77 20.36
C LEU A 208 -19.12 -40.27 20.22
N ASP A 209 -19.31 -40.82 19.02
CA ASP A 209 -19.09 -42.24 18.74
C ASP A 209 -17.60 -42.58 18.86
N ARG A 210 -16.72 -41.70 18.38
CA ARG A 210 -15.28 -41.91 18.54
C ARG A 210 -14.81 -41.81 19.99
N LEU A 211 -15.41 -40.92 20.79
CA LEU A 211 -15.14 -40.84 22.22
C LEU A 211 -15.62 -42.09 22.96
N ARG A 212 -16.76 -42.67 22.58
CA ARG A 212 -17.26 -43.94 23.14
C ARG A 212 -16.36 -45.11 22.80
N ASP A 213 -15.81 -45.16 21.58
CA ASP A 213 -14.86 -46.19 21.17
C ASP A 213 -13.55 -46.13 21.96
N LEU A 214 -13.02 -44.92 22.18
CA LEU A 214 -11.74 -44.70 22.85
C LEU A 214 -11.83 -44.80 24.38
N PHE A 215 -12.96 -44.40 24.97
CA PHE A 215 -13.17 -44.32 26.43
C PHE A 215 -14.54 -44.90 26.88
N PRO A 216 -14.83 -46.17 26.60
CA PRO A 216 -16.16 -46.74 26.84
C PRO A 216 -16.56 -46.76 28.32
N LYS A 217 -15.59 -46.89 29.24
CA LYS A 217 -15.86 -46.93 30.69
C LYS A 217 -16.09 -45.53 31.27
N GLU A 218 -15.29 -44.56 30.86
CA GLU A 218 -15.42 -43.17 31.33
C GLU A 218 -16.67 -42.50 30.77
N ILE A 219 -17.02 -42.74 29.50
CA ILE A 219 -18.26 -42.21 28.93
C ILE A 219 -19.50 -42.89 29.53
N ALA A 220 -19.46 -44.20 29.81
CA ALA A 220 -20.56 -44.88 30.49
C ALA A 220 -20.81 -44.32 31.90
N ALA A 221 -19.74 -43.98 32.64
CA ALA A 221 -19.85 -43.35 33.96
C ALA A 221 -20.44 -41.93 33.89
N LEU A 222 -20.02 -41.13 32.90
CA LEU A 222 -20.56 -39.78 32.67
C LEU A 222 -22.03 -39.79 32.25
N VAL A 223 -22.46 -40.78 31.47
CA VAL A 223 -23.86 -40.98 31.08
C VAL A 223 -24.71 -41.49 32.26
N ALA A 224 -24.13 -42.29 33.16
CA ALA A 224 -24.79 -42.75 34.39
C ALA A 224 -24.80 -41.71 35.53
N GLY A 225 -24.09 -40.59 35.37
CA GLY A 225 -24.08 -39.47 36.32
C GLY A 225 -23.03 -39.56 37.45
N GLU A 226 -21.99 -40.40 37.31
CA GLU A 226 -20.90 -40.54 38.29
C GLU A 226 -19.60 -39.86 37.82
N SER A 227 -18.92 -39.13 38.70
CA SER A 227 -17.68 -38.39 38.35
C SER A 227 -16.44 -39.30 38.21
N PRO A 228 -15.57 -39.07 37.21
CA PRO A 228 -14.52 -40.03 36.78
C PRO A 228 -13.26 -40.14 37.68
N GLU A 229 -13.14 -39.41 38.80
CA GLU A 229 -11.92 -39.41 39.64
C GLU A 229 -11.65 -40.70 40.45
N LYS A 230 -12.50 -41.74 40.38
CA LYS A 230 -12.36 -42.98 41.17
C LYS A 230 -11.91 -44.22 40.38
N ILE A 231 -10.98 -44.08 39.44
CA ILE A 231 -10.38 -45.23 38.75
C ILE A 231 -8.87 -45.27 39.07
N PRO A 232 -8.36 -46.27 39.81
CA PRO A 232 -6.98 -46.28 40.26
C PRO A 232 -6.05 -46.73 39.12
N VAL A 233 -5.02 -45.92 38.83
CA VAL A 233 -3.89 -46.34 38.00
C VAL A 233 -2.68 -46.53 38.90
N SER A 234 -2.06 -47.70 38.76
CA SER A 234 -1.02 -48.30 39.60
C SER A 234 0.30 -47.52 39.62
N SER A 235 0.73 -47.18 40.84
CA SER A 235 2.08 -47.08 41.40
C SER A 235 3.31 -46.98 40.49
N THR A 236 4.03 -45.87 40.62
CA THR A 236 5.45 -45.71 41.07
C THR A 236 5.70 -44.20 41.04
N GLY A 237 6.19 -43.47 42.03
CA GLY A 237 6.79 -43.71 43.32
C GLY A 237 7.64 -42.45 43.59
N THR A 238 7.49 -41.86 44.78
CA THR A 238 8.30 -40.80 45.45
C THR A 238 7.70 -39.39 45.58
N GLU A 239 7.17 -39.19 46.80
CA GLU A 239 7.35 -38.08 47.74
C GLU A 239 7.24 -36.60 47.31
N GLY A 240 6.44 -35.85 48.07
CA GLY A 240 6.74 -34.44 48.33
C GLY A 240 5.52 -33.51 48.41
N ALA A 241 4.92 -33.41 49.60
CA ALA A 241 3.76 -32.57 49.92
C ALA A 241 3.98 -31.05 49.79
N SER A 242 2.91 -30.26 49.58
CA SER A 242 2.40 -29.37 50.64
C SER A 242 1.06 -28.70 50.27
N ARG A 243 0.31 -28.39 51.33
CA ARG A 243 -1.08 -27.96 51.44
C ARG A 243 -1.22 -26.43 51.25
N THR A 244 -2.39 -25.92 50.84
CA THR A 244 -3.42 -25.35 51.75
C THR A 244 -4.58 -24.59 51.07
N LYS A 245 -5.79 -25.08 51.36
CA LYS A 245 -7.02 -24.40 51.86
C LYS A 245 -7.68 -23.22 51.09
N ALA A 246 -8.83 -23.59 50.53
CA ALA A 246 -10.12 -22.91 50.44
C ALA A 246 -10.45 -21.69 51.34
N ARG A 247 -11.24 -20.76 50.80
CA ARG A 247 -12.54 -20.37 51.41
C ARG A 247 -13.47 -19.64 50.43
N ALA A 248 -14.73 -20.05 50.40
CA ALA A 248 -15.85 -19.41 49.72
C ALA A 248 -16.47 -18.29 50.58
N SER A 249 -17.19 -17.33 49.96
CA SER A 249 -18.65 -17.16 50.15
C SER A 249 -19.23 -15.84 49.61
N ARG A 250 -20.49 -15.97 49.17
CA ARG A 250 -21.63 -15.01 49.21
C ARG A 250 -21.88 -14.01 48.06
N ALA A 251 -23.02 -14.26 47.39
CA ALA A 251 -23.88 -13.29 46.69
C ALA A 251 -24.70 -12.43 47.69
N PRO A 252 -25.37 -11.33 47.27
CA PRO A 252 -26.74 -11.49 46.71
C PRO A 252 -27.27 -10.40 45.70
N LYS A 253 -28.33 -10.82 44.99
CA LYS A 253 -29.58 -10.12 44.58
C LYS A 253 -29.70 -9.24 43.31
N ARG A 254 -30.83 -9.54 42.62
CA ARG A 254 -31.44 -9.09 41.35
C ARG A 254 -31.98 -7.66 41.33
N THR A 255 -32.11 -7.05 40.13
CA THR A 255 -33.39 -6.79 39.41
C THR A 255 -33.16 -6.21 37.99
N PRO A 256 -34.16 -6.27 37.06
CA PRO A 256 -33.95 -6.34 35.62
C PRO A 256 -34.43 -5.11 34.83
N GLY A 257 -33.91 -4.91 33.62
CA GLY A 257 -34.40 -3.96 32.62
C GLY A 257 -34.29 -4.58 31.21
N ALA A 258 -35.40 -4.58 30.47
CA ALA A 258 -35.63 -5.32 29.25
C ALA A 258 -35.40 -4.49 27.96
N ARG A 259 -34.83 -5.18 26.96
CA ARG A 259 -35.18 -5.20 25.51
C ARG A 259 -35.57 -3.89 24.82
N HIS A 260 -34.77 -3.50 23.82
CA HIS A 260 -35.21 -2.75 22.64
C HIS A 260 -35.19 -3.63 21.39
N ALA A 261 -36.30 -3.55 20.66
CA ALA A 261 -36.60 -4.22 19.41
C ALA A 261 -36.14 -3.38 18.20
N ALA A 262 -36.07 -4.07 17.06
CA ALA A 262 -35.69 -3.58 15.74
C ALA A 262 -36.59 -2.46 15.20
N ALA A 263 -35.99 -1.54 14.44
CA ALA A 263 -36.68 -0.48 13.71
C ALA A 263 -36.76 -0.80 12.21
N SER A 264 -37.95 -0.56 11.67
CA SER A 264 -38.41 -0.84 10.30
C SER A 264 -38.14 0.32 9.33
N LYS A 265 -38.20 0.03 8.03
CA LYS A 265 -38.09 0.96 6.89
C LYS A 265 -39.29 1.92 6.78
N PRO A 266 -39.11 3.13 6.22
CA PRO A 266 -40.19 4.11 6.04
C PRO A 266 -41.08 3.81 4.82
N THR A 267 -42.32 4.32 4.88
CA THR A 267 -43.41 4.14 3.91
C THR A 267 -43.62 5.37 3.03
N ALA A 268 -44.25 5.15 1.87
CA ALA A 268 -44.38 6.08 0.73
C ALA A 268 -45.29 7.32 0.93
N GLU A 269 -45.63 7.69 2.15
CA GLU A 269 -46.42 8.90 2.47
C GLU A 269 -45.56 10.02 3.09
N GLU A 270 -44.27 9.80 3.32
CA GLU A 270 -43.30 10.83 3.77
C GLU A 270 -42.54 11.51 2.61
N ILE A 271 -42.99 11.30 1.36
CA ILE A 271 -42.34 11.79 0.13
C ILE A 271 -43.10 12.98 -0.50
N GLU A 272 -44.30 13.33 -0.03
CA GLU A 272 -45.10 14.43 -0.61
C GLU A 272 -44.96 15.81 0.08
N GLU A 273 -44.15 15.95 1.14
CA GLU A 273 -43.93 17.24 1.84
C GLU A 273 -42.58 17.94 1.50
N ILE A 274 -41.86 17.48 0.47
CA ILE A 274 -40.54 18.06 0.07
C ILE A 274 -40.56 18.68 -1.35
N GLU A 275 -41.71 18.73 -2.03
CA GLU A 275 -41.84 19.36 -3.37
C GLU A 275 -42.49 20.76 -3.38
N GLU A 276 -42.62 21.43 -2.23
CA GLU A 276 -43.28 22.77 -2.15
C GLU A 276 -42.40 23.91 -1.61
N ILE A 277 -41.06 23.87 -1.80
CA ILE A 277 -40.15 24.99 -1.48
C ILE A 277 -39.10 25.25 -2.58
N LEU A 278 -39.47 25.17 -3.87
CA LEU A 278 -38.61 25.63 -4.97
C LEU A 278 -39.38 26.28 -6.13
N GLU A 279 -40.13 27.34 -5.85
CA GLU A 279 -40.51 28.34 -6.87
C GLU A 279 -40.30 29.77 -6.36
N ALA A 280 -39.12 30.34 -6.64
CA ALA A 280 -38.90 31.79 -6.71
C ALA A 280 -37.50 32.07 -7.32
N VAL A 281 -37.41 32.14 -8.64
CA VAL A 281 -36.24 32.67 -9.35
C VAL A 281 -36.53 34.10 -9.80
N PRO A 282 -35.75 35.12 -9.41
CA PRO A 282 -35.69 36.37 -10.14
C PRO A 282 -34.56 36.32 -11.18
N THR A 283 -34.90 36.73 -12.40
CA THR A 283 -34.02 36.86 -13.58
C THR A 283 -32.98 37.99 -13.43
N PRO A 284 -31.76 37.84 -13.96
CA PRO A 284 -30.87 38.97 -14.21
C PRO A 284 -31.00 39.50 -15.66
N ALA A 285 -30.92 40.83 -15.78
CA ALA A 285 -31.00 41.62 -17.01
C ALA A 285 -29.72 41.52 -17.89
N PRO A 286 -29.78 41.92 -19.18
CA PRO A 286 -28.82 41.50 -20.21
C PRO A 286 -27.54 42.36 -20.27
N ALA A 287 -26.44 41.73 -20.73
CA ALA A 287 -25.17 42.38 -21.02
C ALA A 287 -25.22 43.20 -22.34
N PRO A 288 -24.50 44.34 -22.44
CA PRO A 288 -24.49 45.15 -23.65
C PRO A 288 -23.60 44.56 -24.76
N ALA A 289 -24.01 44.89 -25.98
CA ALA A 289 -23.57 44.34 -27.25
C ALA A 289 -22.13 44.67 -27.66
N ALA A 290 -21.59 43.76 -28.47
CA ALA A 290 -20.34 43.88 -29.19
C ALA A 290 -20.36 45.03 -30.22
N ALA A 291 -19.22 45.72 -30.34
CA ALA A 291 -18.87 46.53 -31.50
C ALA A 291 -17.80 45.80 -32.32
N SER A 292 -18.08 45.68 -33.61
CA SER A 292 -17.30 45.03 -34.66
C SER A 292 -16.24 45.95 -35.30
N LEU A 293 -15.40 45.33 -36.17
CA LEU A 293 -14.47 45.83 -37.21
C LEU A 293 -12.99 45.62 -36.83
N SER A 294 -12.04 45.12 -37.63
CA SER A 294 -11.94 44.56 -39.01
C SER A 294 -10.52 43.95 -39.16
N PRO A 295 -10.20 43.17 -40.22
CA PRO A 295 -9.09 42.21 -40.26
C PRO A 295 -7.78 42.76 -40.84
N GLY A 296 -6.65 42.23 -40.39
CA GLY A 296 -5.37 42.34 -41.11
C GLY A 296 -4.13 42.43 -40.20
N ALA A 297 -3.59 41.28 -39.78
CA ALA A 297 -2.17 41.15 -39.44
C ALA A 297 -1.76 39.68 -39.44
N ASP A 298 -0.63 39.41 -40.09
CA ASP A 298 0.01 38.14 -40.44
C ASP A 298 0.44 37.30 -39.20
N PRO A 299 0.09 36.00 -39.09
CA PRO A 299 0.38 35.18 -37.92
C PRO A 299 1.83 34.63 -37.84
N LEU A 300 2.80 35.10 -38.63
CA LEU A 300 4.18 34.58 -38.64
C LEU A 300 5.30 35.56 -38.26
N ALA A 301 4.99 36.72 -37.65
CA ALA A 301 6.03 37.65 -37.19
C ALA A 301 6.54 37.30 -35.77
N LEU A 302 7.79 36.82 -35.67
CA LEU A 302 8.50 36.64 -34.40
C LEU A 302 8.95 38.00 -33.82
N PRO A 303 8.72 38.30 -32.52
CA PRO A 303 9.24 39.51 -31.90
C PRO A 303 10.71 39.37 -31.48
N GLN A 304 11.53 40.37 -31.83
CA GLN A 304 12.92 40.52 -31.36
C GLN A 304 12.99 41.10 -29.93
N PRO A 305 14.04 40.80 -29.15
CA PRO A 305 14.16 41.23 -27.76
C PRO A 305 14.60 42.70 -27.63
N ALA A 306 13.90 43.46 -26.80
CA ALA A 306 14.25 44.83 -26.44
C ALA A 306 15.26 44.88 -25.28
N SER A 307 16.23 45.77 -25.46
CA SER A 307 17.37 46.14 -24.62
C SER A 307 17.05 46.41 -23.15
N ALA A 308 17.96 45.94 -22.28
CA ALA A 308 18.04 46.25 -20.86
C ALA A 308 18.31 47.74 -20.59
N VAL A 309 17.73 48.25 -19.50
CA VAL A 309 18.02 49.55 -18.89
C VAL A 309 18.54 49.29 -17.46
N PRO A 310 19.67 49.90 -17.03
CA PRO A 310 20.24 49.66 -15.71
C PRO A 310 19.58 50.55 -14.65
N VAL A 311 19.26 49.99 -13.49
CA VAL A 311 18.82 50.74 -12.30
C VAL A 311 19.94 50.73 -11.26
N ALA A 312 20.31 51.93 -10.80
CA ALA A 312 21.38 52.23 -9.86
C ALA A 312 21.05 51.85 -8.39
N PRO A 313 22.05 51.69 -7.51
CA PRO A 313 21.84 51.27 -6.12
C PRO A 313 21.53 52.47 -5.20
N VAL A 314 20.64 52.27 -4.23
CA VAL A 314 20.33 53.24 -3.16
C VAL A 314 20.88 52.70 -1.83
N PRO A 315 21.51 53.55 -0.98
CA PRO A 315 22.35 53.11 0.12
C PRO A 315 21.57 52.75 1.39
N ALA A 316 22.16 51.86 2.19
CA ALA A 316 21.73 51.53 3.55
C ALA A 316 22.18 52.60 4.55
N ALA A 317 21.30 52.94 5.50
CA ALA A 317 21.66 53.56 6.77
C ALA A 317 20.75 53.06 7.91
N PRO A 318 21.27 52.98 9.16
CA PRO A 318 20.74 52.14 10.24
C PRO A 318 19.92 52.95 11.27
N ILE A 319 19.14 52.29 12.13
CA ILE A 319 18.74 52.67 13.52
C ILE A 319 17.94 51.46 14.07
N ALA A 320 18.49 50.64 14.95
CA ALA A 320 18.52 50.73 16.43
C ALA A 320 17.27 50.16 17.13
N ALA A 321 17.55 49.40 18.19
CA ALA A 321 16.69 48.48 18.91
C ALA A 321 15.60 49.13 19.77
N ALA A 322 14.45 48.45 19.89
CA ALA A 322 13.64 48.42 21.10
C ALA A 322 12.74 47.17 21.10
N SER A 323 13.01 46.25 22.02
CA SER A 323 12.10 45.15 22.39
C SER A 323 10.88 45.70 23.15
N PRO A 324 9.74 45.00 23.09
CA PRO A 324 9.20 44.47 24.32
C PRO A 324 8.92 42.96 24.22
N THR A 325 9.36 42.28 25.27
CA THR A 325 9.19 40.86 25.58
C THR A 325 7.73 40.46 25.74
N LEU A 326 7.27 39.49 24.96
CA LEU A 326 6.15 38.61 25.29
C LEU A 326 6.65 37.16 25.22
N ARG A 327 6.83 36.56 26.40
CA ARG A 327 7.15 35.15 26.58
C ARG A 327 5.94 34.30 26.17
N ALA A 328 6.08 33.54 25.09
CA ALA A 328 5.29 32.34 24.84
C ALA A 328 6.27 31.17 24.72
N GLY A 329 6.13 30.19 25.63
CA GLY A 329 7.02 29.04 25.72
C GLY A 329 6.91 28.15 24.48
N GLY A 330 7.96 28.14 23.66
CA GLY A 330 8.22 27.06 22.71
C GLY A 330 8.96 25.91 23.39
N PRO A 331 8.86 24.67 22.90
CA PRO A 331 9.67 23.58 23.41
C PRO A 331 11.15 23.91 23.13
N ASN A 332 11.98 23.75 24.17
CA ASN A 332 13.44 23.87 24.09
C ASN A 332 13.98 23.03 22.91
N PRO A 333 15.05 23.48 22.22
CA PRO A 333 15.79 22.58 21.34
C PRO A 333 16.24 21.35 22.16
N PRO A 334 16.19 20.13 21.61
CA PRO A 334 16.71 18.98 22.34
C PRO A 334 18.18 19.25 22.66
N ALA A 335 18.51 19.14 23.94
CA ALA A 335 19.87 19.23 24.43
C ALA A 335 20.75 18.25 23.64
N THR A 336 21.94 18.69 23.25
CA THR A 336 23.00 17.82 22.75
C THR A 336 23.19 16.70 23.79
N PRO A 337 23.03 15.41 23.46
CA PRO A 337 23.24 14.37 24.45
C PRO A 337 24.69 14.43 24.92
N ALA A 338 24.84 14.49 26.24
CA ALA A 338 26.13 14.37 26.91
C ALA A 338 26.85 13.11 26.40
N GLN A 339 28.16 13.27 26.17
CA GLN A 339 29.07 12.21 25.79
C GLN A 339 29.17 11.19 26.93
N SER A 340 28.32 10.18 26.89
CA SER A 340 28.56 8.90 27.56
C SER A 340 28.17 7.78 26.60
N ALA A 341 28.86 7.71 25.47
CA ALA A 341 28.73 6.60 24.54
C ALA A 341 29.57 5.43 25.09
N GLY A 342 28.91 4.43 25.68
CA GLY A 342 29.49 3.09 25.73
C GLY A 342 29.73 2.55 24.31
N ASP A 343 30.40 1.40 24.21
CA ASP A 343 30.82 0.76 22.95
C ASP A 343 29.70 0.60 21.90
N GLU A 344 28.42 0.62 22.32
CA GLU A 344 27.25 0.51 21.43
C GLU A 344 26.90 1.82 20.70
N GLY A 345 27.19 2.99 21.28
CA GLY A 345 26.99 4.29 20.62
C GLY A 345 27.91 4.49 19.41
N SER A 346 29.07 3.83 19.44
CA SER A 346 30.02 3.76 18.33
C SER A 346 29.47 2.99 17.12
N ALA A 347 28.66 1.96 17.33
CA ALA A 347 28.11 1.13 16.26
C ALA A 347 27.13 1.93 15.37
N LEU A 348 26.19 2.66 15.96
CA LEU A 348 25.24 3.50 15.22
C LEU A 348 25.96 4.60 14.44
N GLN A 349 26.96 5.25 15.03
CA GLN A 349 27.76 6.28 14.35
C GLN A 349 28.50 5.71 13.13
N THR A 350 29.10 4.52 13.27
CA THR A 350 29.78 3.84 12.16
C THR A 350 28.80 3.51 11.02
N ILE A 351 27.62 2.98 11.36
CA ILE A 351 26.57 2.68 10.38
C ILE A 351 26.10 3.95 9.65
N LEU A 352 25.90 5.05 10.39
CA LEU A 352 25.46 6.31 9.80
C LEU A 352 26.54 6.92 8.89
N ALA A 353 27.81 6.90 9.31
CA ALA A 353 28.92 7.36 8.48
C ALA A 353 29.02 6.56 7.17
N GLU A 354 28.89 5.23 7.23
CA GLU A 354 28.86 4.37 6.05
C GLU A 354 27.66 4.70 5.15
N ALA A 355 26.47 4.85 5.74
CA ALA A 355 25.26 5.14 4.99
C ALA A 355 25.31 6.49 4.28
N ILE A 356 25.85 7.52 4.93
CA ILE A 356 26.05 8.86 4.37
C ILE A 356 27.07 8.81 3.22
N SER A 357 28.20 8.14 3.41
CA SER A 357 29.23 7.95 2.36
C SER A 357 28.63 7.26 1.11
N LYS A 358 27.75 6.28 1.33
CA LYS A 358 27.03 5.55 0.26
C LYS A 358 25.83 6.29 -0.34
N ARG A 359 25.55 7.54 0.07
CA ARG A 359 24.38 8.33 -0.37
C ARG A 359 23.04 7.63 -0.10
N THR A 360 22.95 6.96 1.04
CA THR A 360 21.75 6.23 1.45
C THR A 360 20.62 7.21 1.78
N SER A 361 19.45 7.00 1.19
CA SER A 361 18.29 7.86 1.37
C SER A 361 17.37 7.44 2.53
N LEU A 362 17.48 6.20 2.98
CA LEU A 362 16.72 5.59 4.07
C LEU A 362 17.51 4.39 4.63
N LEU A 363 17.65 4.30 5.95
CA LEU A 363 18.09 3.09 6.62
C LEU A 363 16.89 2.42 7.27
N GLN A 364 16.88 1.08 7.26
CA GLN A 364 15.86 0.28 7.93
C GLN A 364 16.56 -0.72 8.84
N PHE A 365 16.20 -0.67 10.12
CA PHE A 365 16.54 -1.70 11.09
C PHE A 365 15.33 -2.58 11.33
N GLU A 366 15.55 -3.89 11.30
CA GLU A 366 14.58 -4.89 11.76
C GLU A 366 15.19 -5.63 12.93
N VAL A 367 14.49 -5.57 14.07
CA VAL A 367 14.84 -6.27 15.30
C VAL A 367 13.80 -7.39 15.49
N ARG A 368 14.24 -8.64 15.51
CA ARG A 368 13.37 -9.81 15.74
C ARG A 368 14.05 -10.81 16.65
N ASP A 369 13.48 -11.10 17.82
CA ASP A 369 13.95 -12.16 18.73
C ASP A 369 15.49 -12.14 18.94
N SER A 370 16.06 -10.95 19.14
CA SER A 370 17.50 -10.65 19.24
C SER A 370 18.33 -10.64 17.95
N ALA A 371 17.77 -11.07 16.81
CA ALA A 371 18.38 -10.88 15.50
C ALA A 371 18.21 -9.43 15.02
N LEU A 372 19.29 -8.85 14.52
CA LEU A 372 19.33 -7.53 13.92
C LEU A 372 19.56 -7.67 12.41
N SER A 373 18.76 -6.97 11.60
CA SER A 373 19.02 -6.79 10.17
C SER A 373 19.01 -5.32 9.82
N LEU A 374 19.92 -4.93 8.91
CA LEU A 374 20.10 -3.56 8.44
C LEU A 374 19.97 -3.52 6.92
N PHE A 375 19.19 -2.57 6.43
CA PHE A 375 19.02 -2.33 5.00
C PHE A 375 19.28 -0.86 4.66
N PHE A 376 19.99 -0.64 3.56
CA PHE A 376 20.22 0.68 2.96
C PHE A 376 19.38 0.84 1.70
N ARG A 377 18.64 1.96 1.59
CA ARG A 377 18.00 2.35 0.34
C ARG A 377 18.86 3.34 -0.43
N ILE A 378 19.51 2.88 -1.49
CA ILE A 378 20.38 3.68 -2.35
C ILE A 378 19.73 3.75 -3.74
N ASP A 379 19.49 4.97 -4.22
CA ASP A 379 18.82 5.24 -5.51
C ASP A 379 17.53 4.44 -5.73
N GLY A 380 16.77 4.21 -4.66
CA GLY A 380 15.49 3.49 -4.69
C GLY A 380 15.60 1.98 -4.49
N ASN A 381 16.78 1.37 -4.62
CA ASN A 381 17.00 -0.06 -4.38
C ASN A 381 17.34 -0.33 -2.90
N LEU A 382 16.83 -1.45 -2.36
CA LEU A 382 17.16 -1.91 -1.01
C LEU A 382 18.33 -2.89 -1.06
N PHE A 383 19.34 -2.65 -0.22
CA PHE A 383 20.51 -3.50 -0.06
C PHE A 383 20.63 -3.94 1.39
N ARG A 384 20.83 -5.24 1.63
CA ARG A 384 21.17 -5.71 2.98
C ARG A 384 22.61 -5.31 3.30
N ALA A 385 22.80 -4.55 4.38
CA ALA A 385 24.11 -4.11 4.82
C ALA A 385 24.69 -5.09 5.84
N LYS A 386 26.03 -5.13 5.92
CA LYS A 386 26.72 -5.86 6.98
C LYS A 386 26.63 -5.06 8.28
N LEU A 387 26.43 -5.76 9.39
CA LEU A 387 26.43 -5.15 10.70
C LEU A 387 27.87 -5.08 11.25
N PRO A 388 28.26 -3.98 11.90
CA PRO A 388 29.50 -3.94 12.70
C PRO A 388 29.50 -5.01 13.78
N SER A 389 30.68 -5.51 14.18
CA SER A 389 30.80 -6.56 15.21
C SER A 389 30.22 -6.16 16.58
N LEU A 390 30.21 -4.86 16.90
CA LEU A 390 29.65 -4.30 18.13
C LEU A 390 28.14 -4.05 18.06
N ALA A 391 27.49 -4.25 16.91
CA ALA A 391 26.08 -3.94 16.76
C ALA A 391 25.20 -5.07 17.32
N SER A 392 24.58 -4.83 18.48
CA SER A 392 23.56 -5.70 19.07
C SER A 392 22.15 -5.14 18.83
N ALA A 393 21.15 -6.02 18.74
CA ALA A 393 19.74 -5.62 18.63
C ALA A 393 19.33 -4.65 19.76
N ALA A 394 19.55 -5.07 21.01
CA ALA A 394 19.20 -4.28 22.19
C ALA A 394 19.99 -2.97 22.29
N GLY A 395 21.27 -2.97 21.88
CA GLY A 395 22.11 -1.77 21.91
C GLY A 395 21.68 -0.72 20.88
N ILE A 396 21.41 -1.14 19.65
CA ILE A 396 20.90 -0.25 18.60
C ILE A 396 19.53 0.30 18.97
N GLU A 397 18.61 -0.54 19.45
CA GLU A 397 17.28 -0.11 19.88
C GLU A 397 17.34 0.91 21.02
N ARG A 398 18.12 0.62 22.09
CA ARG A 398 18.32 1.57 23.19
C ARG A 398 18.91 2.89 22.71
N THR A 399 19.93 2.83 21.85
CA THR A 399 20.58 4.02 21.31
C THR A 399 19.62 4.85 20.47
N LEU A 400 18.85 4.22 19.57
CA LEU A 400 17.87 4.91 18.73
C LEU A 400 16.75 5.56 19.54
N ASN A 401 16.19 4.84 20.52
CA ASN A 401 15.17 5.37 21.42
C ASN A 401 15.69 6.60 22.19
N ALA A 402 16.95 6.55 22.65
CA ALA A 402 17.58 7.65 23.39
C ALA A 402 17.91 8.85 22.50
N VAL A 403 18.66 8.67 21.40
CA VAL A 403 19.14 9.79 20.58
C VAL A 403 18.01 10.51 19.85
N ALA A 404 16.98 9.78 19.40
CA ALA A 404 15.84 10.36 18.71
C ALA A 404 14.75 10.87 19.66
N ALA A 405 14.96 10.76 20.98
CA ALA A 405 13.99 11.11 22.02
C ALA A 405 12.61 10.47 21.80
N LEU A 406 12.60 9.17 21.44
CA LEU A 406 11.35 8.45 21.23
C LEU A 406 10.64 8.19 22.57
N PRO A 407 9.31 8.32 22.64
CA PRO A 407 8.56 7.97 23.83
C PRO A 407 8.74 6.48 24.17
N PRO A 408 8.76 6.14 25.47
CA PRO A 408 8.91 4.76 25.92
C PRO A 408 7.74 3.87 25.46
N GLY A 409 7.99 2.56 25.39
CA GLY A 409 7.02 1.56 24.93
C GLY A 409 7.18 1.17 23.46
N ASP A 410 6.32 0.29 22.97
CA ASP A 410 6.45 -0.33 21.63
C ASP A 410 5.53 0.28 20.58
N HIS A 411 4.76 1.31 20.97
CA HIS A 411 3.83 1.97 20.06
C HIS A 411 4.60 2.70 18.94
N PRO A 412 3.99 2.82 17.75
CA PRO A 412 4.58 3.63 16.69
C PRO A 412 4.87 5.04 17.19
N ALA A 413 6.06 5.52 16.87
CA ALA A 413 6.52 6.81 17.33
C ALA A 413 7.51 7.40 16.34
N ALA A 414 7.70 8.72 16.40
CA ALA A 414 8.69 9.40 15.59
C ALA A 414 9.50 10.37 16.43
N GLY A 415 10.73 10.60 15.99
CA GLY A 415 11.70 11.45 16.67
C GLY A 415 12.78 11.88 15.70
N ARG A 416 13.69 12.73 16.15
CA ARG A 416 14.76 13.27 15.31
C ARG A 416 16.01 13.58 16.10
N PHE A 417 17.14 13.45 15.43
CA PHE A 417 18.44 13.82 15.96
C PHE A 417 19.34 14.32 14.84
N ALA A 418 20.39 15.06 15.19
CA ALA A 418 21.36 15.56 14.23
C ALA A 418 22.68 14.81 14.38
N VAL A 419 23.32 14.54 13.24
CA VAL A 419 24.67 13.97 13.17
C VAL A 419 25.58 14.95 12.45
N LYS A 420 26.80 15.11 12.96
CA LYS A 420 27.84 15.88 12.30
C LYS A 420 28.84 14.90 11.67
N THR A 421 29.03 15.01 10.37
CA THR A 421 30.01 14.21 9.62
C THR A 421 30.91 15.16 8.84
N GLY A 422 32.14 15.37 9.33
CA GLY A 422 32.99 16.47 8.87
C GLY A 422 32.34 17.83 9.15
N ASP A 423 32.20 18.65 8.12
CA ASP A 423 31.51 19.95 8.20
C ASP A 423 30.01 19.88 7.90
N ARG A 424 29.51 18.72 7.47
CA ARG A 424 28.10 18.54 7.11
C ARG A 424 27.27 18.26 8.37
N LYS A 425 26.21 19.04 8.55
CA LYS A 425 25.16 18.78 9.53
C LYS A 425 24.01 18.05 8.86
N ILE A 426 23.75 16.84 9.31
CA ILE A 426 22.76 15.94 8.73
C ILE A 426 21.68 15.71 9.79
N ASP A 427 20.44 16.04 9.44
CA ASP A 427 19.29 15.78 10.30
C ASP A 427 18.79 14.36 9.97
N VAL A 428 18.43 13.58 11.00
CA VAL A 428 17.93 12.21 10.85
C VAL A 428 16.58 12.11 11.53
N VAL A 429 15.55 11.75 10.77
CA VAL A 429 14.22 11.49 11.31
C VAL A 429 14.04 9.99 11.47
N VAL A 430 13.71 9.57 12.68
CA VAL A 430 13.50 8.17 13.06
C VAL A 430 12.01 7.94 13.21
N ARG A 431 11.50 6.87 12.59
CA ARG A 431 10.16 6.35 12.83
C ARG A 431 10.28 4.92 13.34
N ARG A 432 9.70 4.66 14.52
CA ARG A 432 9.53 3.33 15.09
C ARG A 432 8.17 2.78 14.69
N PHE A 433 8.15 1.52 14.29
CA PHE A 433 6.95 0.73 14.03
C PHE A 433 7.00 -0.51 14.91
N HIS A 434 5.82 -0.97 15.31
CA HIS A 434 5.67 -2.26 15.97
C HIS A 434 5.72 -3.38 14.92
N SER A 435 6.50 -4.43 15.17
CA SER A 435 6.48 -5.68 14.41
C SER A 435 6.27 -6.86 15.36
N PRO A 436 5.56 -7.92 14.96
CA PRO A 436 5.55 -9.17 15.72
C PRO A 436 6.98 -9.67 15.91
N GLY A 437 7.41 -9.89 17.15
CA GLY A 437 8.78 -10.33 17.50
C GLY A 437 9.83 -9.23 17.71
N GLY A 438 9.47 -7.93 17.57
CA GLY A 438 10.36 -6.82 17.92
C GLY A 438 10.09 -5.49 17.19
N GLY A 439 11.00 -4.53 17.33
CA GLY A 439 10.87 -3.20 16.73
C GLY A 439 11.36 -3.12 15.28
N SER A 440 10.70 -2.27 14.47
CA SER A 440 11.26 -1.81 13.19
C SER A 440 11.52 -0.31 13.24
N PHE A 441 12.72 0.12 12.81
CA PHE A 441 13.09 1.53 12.77
C PHE A 441 13.42 1.94 11.34
N LEU A 442 12.78 3.01 10.87
CA LEU A 442 13.08 3.67 9.61
C LEU A 442 13.76 5.01 9.90
N LEU A 443 14.98 5.18 9.39
CA LEU A 443 15.75 6.41 9.55
C LEU A 443 15.85 7.10 8.19
N LYS A 444 15.19 8.24 8.07
CA LYS A 444 15.33 9.14 6.92
C LYS A 444 16.52 10.05 7.15
N ILE A 445 17.56 9.91 6.32
CA ILE A 445 18.66 10.87 6.25
C ILE A 445 18.16 12.10 5.51
N ILE A 446 18.35 13.27 6.13
CA ILE A 446 17.93 14.57 5.61
C ILE A 446 19.15 15.47 5.52
N GLU A 447 19.55 15.77 4.29
CA GLU A 447 20.43 16.88 4.02
C GLU A 447 19.59 18.08 3.59
N ARG A 448 19.75 19.23 4.25
CA ARG A 448 18.84 20.37 4.04
C ARG A 448 18.81 20.88 2.60
N SER A 449 19.94 20.78 1.88
CA SER A 449 20.02 21.14 0.45
C SER A 449 19.19 20.22 -0.45
N ASP A 450 18.84 19.01 0.00
CA ASP A 450 18.15 18.02 -0.83
C ASP A 450 16.63 18.22 -0.91
N PHE A 451 16.03 18.92 0.07
CA PHE A 451 14.56 18.98 0.22
C PHE A 451 13.91 20.21 -0.42
N VAL A 452 14.65 21.30 -0.61
CA VAL A 452 14.12 22.53 -1.20
C VAL A 452 14.61 22.64 -2.63
N ARG A 453 13.89 22.00 -3.54
CA ARG A 453 14.11 22.17 -4.98
C ARG A 453 13.06 23.10 -5.55
N PRO A 454 13.39 23.96 -6.53
CA PRO A 454 12.39 24.66 -7.32
C PRO A 454 11.40 23.66 -7.92
N LEU A 455 10.12 24.05 -7.99
CA LEU A 455 9.06 23.20 -8.56
C LEU A 455 9.37 22.75 -10.00
N ALA A 456 10.04 23.61 -10.77
CA ALA A 456 10.50 23.31 -12.13
C ALA A 456 11.51 22.17 -12.19
N ASP A 457 12.32 21.99 -11.14
CA ASP A 457 13.40 21.00 -11.08
C ASP A 457 12.92 19.61 -10.62
N LEU A 458 11.64 19.50 -10.21
CA LEU A 458 11.06 18.22 -9.79
C LEU A 458 10.78 17.29 -10.96
N GLY A 459 10.68 17.83 -12.17
CA GLY A 459 10.42 17.07 -13.39
C GLY A 459 9.05 17.21 -14.07
N PRO A 460 8.12 18.13 -13.70
CA PRO A 460 6.95 18.37 -14.54
C PRO A 460 7.38 18.96 -15.90
N SER A 461 6.55 18.76 -16.94
CA SER A 461 6.73 19.48 -18.19
C SER A 461 6.42 20.97 -18.01
N ALA A 462 6.78 21.82 -18.98
CA ALA A 462 6.44 23.25 -18.91
C ALA A 462 4.91 23.45 -18.81
N LEU A 463 4.13 22.69 -19.60
CA LEU A 463 2.68 22.71 -19.56
C LEU A 463 2.13 22.29 -18.20
N ASP A 464 2.65 21.20 -17.63
CA ASP A 464 2.21 20.70 -16.32
C ASP A 464 2.59 21.67 -15.20
N LEU A 465 3.75 22.32 -15.30
CA LEU A 465 4.20 23.31 -14.34
C LEU A 465 3.26 24.52 -14.32
N ASP A 466 2.80 24.97 -15.49
CA ASP A 466 1.85 26.07 -15.60
C ASP A 466 0.47 25.69 -15.05
N ARG A 467 -0.02 24.47 -15.33
CA ARG A 467 -1.24 23.92 -14.70
C ARG A 467 -1.14 23.90 -13.18
N ILE A 468 -0.03 23.41 -12.63
CA ILE A 468 0.20 23.38 -11.18
C ILE A 468 0.14 24.80 -10.61
N ARG A 469 0.84 25.77 -11.21
CA ARG A 469 0.84 27.17 -10.74
C ARG A 469 -0.56 27.80 -10.78
N GLN A 470 -1.31 27.58 -11.85
CA GLN A 470 -2.69 28.07 -11.97
C GLN A 470 -3.58 27.53 -10.86
N VAL A 471 -3.49 26.23 -10.56
CA VAL A 471 -4.28 25.62 -9.48
C VAL A 471 -3.84 26.09 -8.10
N LEU A 472 -2.53 26.28 -7.88
CA LEU A 472 -2.00 26.79 -6.61
C LEU A 472 -2.39 28.24 -6.31
N ALA A 473 -2.72 29.04 -7.34
CA ALA A 473 -3.24 30.39 -7.19
C ALA A 473 -4.72 30.42 -6.73
N LEU A 474 -5.43 29.28 -6.76
CA LEU A 474 -6.82 29.21 -6.30
C LEU A 474 -6.94 29.44 -4.80
N GLN A 475 -8.07 30.04 -4.40
CA GLN A 475 -8.37 30.33 -3.00
C GLN A 475 -8.77 29.07 -2.23
N ARG A 476 -9.43 28.12 -2.90
CA ARG A 476 -9.94 26.90 -2.31
C ARG A 476 -9.93 25.71 -3.26
N GLY A 477 -9.97 24.51 -2.68
CA GLY A 477 -10.00 23.25 -3.41
C GLY A 477 -8.96 22.27 -2.91
N LEU A 478 -9.02 21.05 -3.41
CA LEU A 478 -8.15 19.95 -3.02
C LEU A 478 -7.12 19.67 -4.11
N VAL A 479 -5.85 19.77 -3.75
CA VAL A 479 -4.70 19.31 -4.52
C VAL A 479 -4.16 18.05 -3.87
N VAL A 480 -4.03 16.98 -4.66
CA VAL A 480 -3.59 15.68 -4.14
C VAL A 480 -2.24 15.32 -4.73
N LEU A 481 -1.27 15.09 -3.86
CA LEU A 481 0.00 14.46 -4.23
C LEU A 481 -0.18 12.96 -4.14
N SER A 482 0.06 12.24 -5.23
CA SER A 482 -0.03 10.79 -5.20
C SER A 482 1.22 10.09 -5.69
N ALA A 483 1.66 9.09 -4.93
CA ALA A 483 2.85 8.33 -5.29
C ALA A 483 2.90 7.02 -4.49
N PRO A 484 3.54 5.95 -5.01
CA PRO A 484 3.90 4.81 -4.18
C PRO A 484 4.95 5.23 -3.11
N PRO A 485 5.14 4.44 -2.04
CA PRO A 485 6.15 4.72 -1.02
C PRO A 485 7.54 5.04 -1.59
N HIS A 486 8.23 6.00 -0.99
CA HIS A 486 9.60 6.44 -1.34
C HIS A 486 9.80 7.09 -2.72
N ASN A 487 8.72 7.55 -3.37
CA ASN A 487 8.77 8.24 -4.66
C ASN A 487 8.81 9.76 -4.57
N GLY A 488 9.34 10.34 -3.49
CA GLY A 488 9.65 11.78 -3.42
C GLY A 488 8.49 12.70 -3.03
N LEU A 489 7.40 12.15 -2.50
CA LEU A 489 6.22 12.89 -2.06
C LEU A 489 6.58 14.03 -1.10
N GLU A 490 7.42 13.76 -0.10
CA GLU A 490 7.90 14.77 0.85
C GLU A 490 8.66 15.90 0.15
N THR A 491 9.58 15.58 -0.75
CA THR A 491 10.33 16.58 -1.52
C THR A 491 9.40 17.47 -2.35
N THR A 492 8.39 16.88 -2.99
CA THR A 492 7.39 17.63 -3.76
C THR A 492 6.54 18.52 -2.87
N ARG A 493 6.04 17.98 -1.74
CA ARG A 493 5.31 18.75 -0.73
C ARG A 493 6.11 19.98 -0.28
N HIS A 494 7.39 19.80 0.04
CA HIS A 494 8.28 20.86 0.49
C HIS A 494 8.55 21.92 -0.59
N SER A 495 8.64 21.50 -1.85
CA SER A 495 8.81 22.41 -2.99
C SER A 495 7.55 23.26 -3.23
N LEU A 496 6.36 22.67 -3.08
CA LEU A 496 5.09 23.39 -3.14
C LEU A 496 4.94 24.38 -1.99
N MET A 497 5.29 23.96 -0.77
CA MET A 497 5.35 24.83 0.41
C MET A 497 6.25 26.05 0.16
N SER A 498 7.46 25.81 -0.35
CA SER A 498 8.42 26.88 -0.66
C SER A 498 7.90 27.84 -1.74
N HIS A 499 7.22 27.33 -2.76
CA HIS A 499 6.64 28.15 -3.81
C HIS A 499 5.51 29.05 -3.28
N LEU A 500 4.57 28.47 -2.52
CA LEU A 500 3.46 29.22 -1.92
C LEU A 500 3.91 30.25 -0.88
N ALA A 501 4.98 29.95 -0.14
CA ALA A 501 5.60 30.92 0.77
C ALA A 501 6.23 32.10 0.01
N ALA A 502 6.85 31.85 -1.14
CA ALA A 502 7.39 32.92 -2.00
C ALA A 502 6.28 33.83 -2.56
N GLU A 503 5.09 33.27 -2.80
CA GLU A 503 3.88 34.02 -3.18
C GLU A 503 3.21 34.75 -2.01
N ARG A 504 3.81 34.71 -0.81
CA ARG A 504 3.32 35.36 0.42
C ARG A 504 1.94 34.89 0.87
N ARG A 505 1.54 33.66 0.55
CA ARG A 505 0.31 33.05 1.08
C ARG A 505 0.49 32.63 2.54
N ARG A 506 -0.58 32.70 3.33
CA ARG A 506 -0.60 32.20 4.71
C ARG A 506 -0.70 30.68 4.70
N VAL A 507 0.46 30.01 4.71
CA VAL A 507 0.55 28.54 4.69
C VAL A 507 0.60 27.98 6.10
N LEU A 508 -0.29 27.02 6.38
CA LEU A 508 -0.26 26.14 7.55
C LEU A 508 0.08 24.71 7.11
N SER A 509 1.09 24.11 7.74
CA SER A 509 1.41 22.68 7.56
C SER A 509 1.15 21.93 8.85
N VAL A 510 0.33 20.89 8.77
CA VAL A 510 0.17 19.90 9.83
C VAL A 510 1.01 18.68 9.44
N ASP A 511 2.04 18.40 10.22
CA ASP A 511 3.04 17.37 9.92
C ASP A 511 3.03 16.26 10.97
N SER A 512 3.41 15.03 10.58
CA SER A 512 3.52 13.89 11.49
C SER A 512 4.53 12.83 10.96
N PRO A 513 5.79 12.84 11.41
CA PRO A 513 6.52 13.94 12.04
C PRO A 513 6.91 15.05 11.05
N GLN A 514 7.39 16.17 11.57
CA GLN A 514 8.00 17.23 10.77
C GLN A 514 9.43 16.87 10.36
N PHE A 515 9.72 16.89 9.05
CA PHE A 515 11.06 16.61 8.52
C PHE A 515 12.03 17.78 8.65
N VAL A 516 11.62 18.95 8.16
CA VAL A 516 12.44 20.17 8.13
C VAL A 516 11.57 21.37 8.50
N ALA A 517 12.17 22.33 9.21
CA ALA A 517 11.54 23.61 9.51
C ALA A 517 11.67 24.57 8.32
N PHE A 518 10.57 25.15 7.86
CA PHE A 518 10.50 26.17 6.82
C PHE A 518 10.33 27.55 7.42
N GLN A 519 11.20 28.47 7.02
CA GLN A 519 11.02 29.87 7.34
C GLN A 519 9.82 30.44 6.57
N GLY A 520 9.00 31.24 7.27
CA GLY A 520 7.83 31.88 6.67
C GLY A 520 6.58 30.99 6.58
N ILE A 521 6.66 29.72 6.98
CA ILE A 521 5.52 28.80 7.00
C ILE A 521 5.21 28.43 8.44
N ARG A 522 3.93 28.45 8.81
CA ARG A 522 3.51 27.95 10.12
C ARG A 522 3.42 26.43 10.04
N GLN A 523 4.27 25.72 10.79
CA GLN A 523 4.23 24.26 10.87
C GLN A 523 3.81 23.84 12.27
N GLN A 524 2.83 22.95 12.35
CA GLN A 524 2.36 22.33 13.57
C GLN A 524 2.60 20.82 13.46
N GLU A 525 3.45 20.30 14.34
CA GLU A 525 3.69 18.87 14.41
C GLU A 525 2.64 18.19 15.31
N THR A 526 2.11 17.08 14.84
CA THR A 526 1.24 16.19 15.61
C THR A 526 1.98 14.87 15.88
N PRO A 527 1.66 14.14 16.96
CA PRO A 527 2.31 12.86 17.22
C PRO A 527 2.11 11.88 16.05
N PHE A 528 3.06 10.95 15.90
CA PHE A 528 3.02 9.91 14.87
C PHE A 528 2.36 8.62 15.42
N PRO A 529 1.52 7.93 14.63
CA PRO A 529 1.04 8.29 13.29
C PRO A 529 0.03 9.44 13.32
N ALA A 530 -0.20 10.07 12.17
CA ALA A 530 -1.12 11.19 12.04
C ALA A 530 -2.54 10.79 12.48
N ASP A 531 -3.19 11.68 13.24
CA ASP A 531 -4.55 11.50 13.73
C ASP A 531 -5.44 12.65 13.23
N ALA A 532 -6.59 12.33 12.65
CA ALA A 532 -7.47 13.31 12.03
C ALA A 532 -8.09 14.29 13.05
N ALA A 533 -8.41 13.85 14.27
CA ALA A 533 -8.95 14.72 15.31
C ALA A 533 -7.92 15.76 15.75
N ARG A 534 -6.67 15.36 15.93
CA ARG A 534 -5.55 16.28 16.22
C ARG A 534 -5.26 17.22 15.07
N CYS A 535 -5.32 16.74 13.82
CA CYS A 535 -5.18 17.61 12.66
C CYS A 535 -6.30 18.65 12.60
N ARG A 536 -7.56 18.24 12.84
CA ARG A 536 -8.70 19.15 12.91
C ARG A 536 -8.52 20.21 13.99
N ALA A 537 -8.05 19.82 15.19
CA ALA A 537 -7.74 20.76 16.26
C ALA A 537 -6.60 21.74 15.88
N ALA A 538 -5.57 21.27 15.17
CA ALA A 538 -4.49 22.11 14.65
C ALA A 538 -5.01 23.17 13.66
N LEU A 539 -5.90 22.78 12.74
CA LEU A 539 -6.53 23.73 11.81
C LEU A 539 -7.37 24.77 12.55
N ALA A 540 -8.19 24.33 13.51
CA ALA A 540 -9.04 25.22 14.30
C ALA A 540 -8.24 26.23 15.15
N ALA A 541 -7.05 25.85 15.60
CA ALA A 541 -6.16 26.73 16.36
C ALA A 541 -5.51 27.84 15.50
N VAL A 542 -5.52 27.70 14.18
CA VAL A 542 -4.92 28.66 13.24
C VAL A 542 -5.92 29.01 12.12
N PRO A 543 -7.00 29.75 12.45
CA PRO A 543 -7.98 30.16 11.47
C PRO A 543 -7.39 31.16 10.45
N GLY A 544 -8.01 31.22 9.27
CA GLY A 544 -7.62 32.17 8.21
C GLY A 544 -6.35 31.79 7.46
N SER A 545 -5.95 30.52 7.47
CA SER A 545 -4.88 30.01 6.61
C SER A 545 -5.39 29.94 5.16
N ASP A 546 -4.61 30.46 4.22
CA ASP A 546 -4.97 30.45 2.80
C ASP A 546 -4.73 29.06 2.19
N VAL A 547 -3.66 28.39 2.63
CA VAL A 547 -3.31 27.03 2.22
C VAL A 547 -3.05 26.18 3.45
N VAL A 548 -3.59 24.97 3.44
CA VAL A 548 -3.38 23.96 4.46
C VAL A 548 -2.74 22.72 3.85
N PHE A 549 -1.62 22.30 4.43
CA PHE A 549 -0.94 21.06 4.10
C PHE A 549 -1.27 20.00 5.16
N LEU A 550 -1.99 18.95 4.79
CA LEU A 550 -2.35 17.85 5.69
C LEU A 550 -1.41 16.65 5.54
N PRO A 551 -1.32 15.78 6.56
CA PRO A 551 -0.65 14.49 6.44
C PRO A 551 -1.28 13.60 5.35
N GLU A 552 -0.62 12.48 5.06
CA GLU A 552 -1.11 11.48 4.12
C GLU A 552 -2.47 10.92 4.54
N ILE A 553 -3.40 10.80 3.60
CA ILE A 553 -4.71 10.18 3.76
C ILE A 553 -4.50 8.68 3.93
N GLN A 554 -4.69 8.21 5.16
CA GLN A 554 -4.61 6.79 5.52
C GLN A 554 -5.88 6.29 6.21
N SER A 555 -6.85 7.16 6.49
CA SER A 555 -8.11 6.84 7.16
C SER A 555 -9.28 7.63 6.57
N ALA A 556 -10.51 7.16 6.86
CA ALA A 556 -11.74 7.83 6.48
C ALA A 556 -11.83 9.25 7.04
N GLU A 557 -11.48 9.42 8.32
CA GLU A 557 -11.54 10.69 9.02
C GLU A 557 -10.56 11.71 8.44
N MET A 558 -9.37 11.26 8.01
CA MET A 558 -8.38 12.12 7.36
C MET A 558 -8.83 12.53 5.95
N ALA A 559 -9.42 11.59 5.18
CA ALA A 559 -9.96 11.87 3.86
C ALA A 559 -11.10 12.91 3.95
N THR A 560 -12.04 12.68 4.86
CA THR A 560 -13.14 13.62 5.14
C THR A 560 -12.61 14.97 5.59
N LEU A 561 -11.63 15.04 6.50
CA LEU A 561 -11.03 16.31 6.92
C LEU A 561 -10.40 17.07 5.74
N ALA A 562 -9.65 16.39 4.88
CA ALA A 562 -9.01 17.01 3.73
C ALA A 562 -10.04 17.57 2.73
N VAL A 563 -11.08 16.78 2.46
CA VAL A 563 -12.14 17.14 1.52
C VAL A 563 -13.03 18.24 2.11
N GLU A 564 -13.41 18.21 3.39
CA GLU A 564 -14.17 19.29 4.07
C GLU A 564 -13.38 20.61 4.10
N SER A 565 -12.10 20.55 4.50
CA SER A 565 -11.27 21.76 4.62
C SER A 565 -11.08 22.46 3.27
N ALA A 566 -11.11 21.70 2.16
CA ALA A 566 -10.99 22.19 0.79
C ALA A 566 -12.15 23.09 0.35
N GLU A 567 -13.26 23.16 1.09
CA GLU A 567 -14.36 24.08 0.82
C GLU A 567 -14.03 25.54 1.18
N SER A 568 -13.14 25.73 2.16
CA SER A 568 -12.83 27.04 2.75
C SER A 568 -11.43 27.56 2.38
N CYS A 569 -10.49 26.67 2.07
CA CYS A 569 -9.11 27.01 1.74
C CYS A 569 -8.53 26.01 0.73
N LEU A 570 -7.32 26.29 0.22
CA LEU A 570 -6.62 25.34 -0.63
C LEU A 570 -5.99 24.27 0.25
N VAL A 571 -6.31 23.01 0.03
CA VAL A 571 -5.76 21.88 0.78
C VAL A 571 -4.80 21.10 -0.09
N VAL A 572 -3.60 20.85 0.41
CA VAL A 572 -2.64 19.92 -0.18
C VAL A 572 -2.53 18.71 0.73
N ALA A 573 -2.99 17.56 0.24
CA ALA A 573 -2.89 16.28 0.94
C ALA A 573 -2.17 15.26 0.06
N ALA A 574 -1.79 14.14 0.66
CA ALA A 574 -1.14 13.05 -0.06
C ALA A 574 -1.89 11.74 0.06
N ILE A 575 -1.76 10.86 -0.92
CA ILE A 575 -2.29 9.48 -0.86
C ILE A 575 -1.46 8.54 -1.73
N GLN A 576 -1.40 7.26 -1.38
CA GLN A 576 -0.68 6.28 -2.18
C GLN A 576 -1.51 5.81 -3.36
N ALA A 577 -1.10 6.22 -4.56
CA ALA A 577 -1.66 5.70 -5.81
C ALA A 577 -0.55 5.50 -6.84
N ARG A 578 -0.74 4.55 -7.75
CA ARG A 578 0.24 4.23 -8.80
C ARG A 578 0.12 5.09 -10.05
N ARG A 579 -1.06 5.70 -10.25
CA ARG A 579 -1.44 6.58 -11.36
C ARG A 579 -2.34 7.70 -10.84
N ALA A 580 -2.36 8.83 -11.52
CA ALA A 580 -3.23 9.96 -11.20
C ALA A 580 -4.71 9.54 -11.28
N SER A 581 -5.09 8.81 -12.33
CA SER A 581 -6.48 8.34 -12.56
C SER A 581 -7.03 7.41 -11.47
N GLN A 582 -6.17 6.74 -10.70
CA GLN A 582 -6.56 5.88 -9.58
C GLN A 582 -6.79 6.66 -8.27
N THR A 583 -6.30 7.90 -8.21
CA THR A 583 -6.32 8.70 -7.00
C THR A 583 -7.74 9.03 -6.52
N PRO A 584 -8.72 9.39 -7.38
CA PRO A 584 -10.09 9.60 -6.94
C PRO A 584 -10.68 8.34 -6.30
N ALA A 585 -10.55 7.18 -6.95
CA ALA A 585 -11.04 5.91 -6.42
C ALA A 585 -10.38 5.55 -5.07
N ALA A 586 -9.09 5.83 -4.89
CA ALA A 586 -8.39 5.62 -3.62
C ALA A 586 -8.93 6.51 -2.49
N ILE A 587 -9.33 7.75 -2.79
CA ILE A 587 -9.99 8.63 -1.80
C ILE A 587 -11.42 8.14 -1.51
N LEU A 588 -12.17 7.72 -2.53
CA LEU A 588 -13.53 7.21 -2.35
C LEU A 588 -13.57 5.90 -1.52
N TRP A 589 -12.51 5.09 -1.57
CA TRP A 589 -12.36 3.92 -0.69
C TRP A 589 -12.41 4.28 0.81
N HIS A 590 -12.05 5.53 1.15
CA HIS A 590 -12.14 6.09 2.49
C HIS A 590 -13.53 6.68 2.81
N GLN A 591 -14.58 6.27 2.08
CA GLN A 591 -15.99 6.61 2.34
C GLN A 591 -16.31 8.10 2.24
N VAL A 592 -15.57 8.83 1.40
CA VAL A 592 -15.93 10.19 1.01
C VAL A 592 -17.03 10.13 -0.05
N ASP A 593 -18.05 10.99 0.09
CA ASP A 593 -19.11 11.14 -0.89
C ASP A 593 -18.57 11.60 -2.27
N PRO A 594 -18.89 10.90 -3.38
CA PRO A 594 -18.31 11.22 -4.69
C PRO A 594 -18.63 12.63 -5.23
N PRO A 595 -19.89 13.14 -5.17
CA PRO A 595 -20.20 14.54 -5.51
C PRO A 595 -19.36 15.55 -4.70
N THR A 596 -19.18 15.29 -3.41
CA THR A 596 -18.37 16.13 -2.53
C THR A 596 -16.90 16.14 -2.94
N LEU A 597 -16.32 14.99 -3.27
CA LEU A 597 -14.96 14.93 -3.80
C LEU A 597 -14.85 15.65 -5.16
N ALA A 598 -15.78 15.39 -6.07
CA ALA A 598 -15.78 15.94 -7.42
C ALA A 598 -15.82 17.47 -7.44
N SER A 599 -16.63 18.09 -6.59
CA SER A 599 -16.75 19.56 -6.54
C SER A 599 -15.49 20.25 -5.99
N ARG A 600 -14.73 19.55 -5.14
CA ARG A 600 -13.58 20.12 -4.41
C ARG A 600 -12.24 19.77 -5.01
N LEU A 601 -12.08 18.63 -5.67
CA LEU A 601 -10.84 18.23 -6.35
C LEU A 601 -10.48 19.24 -7.45
N LYS A 602 -9.20 19.66 -7.50
CA LYS A 602 -8.67 20.59 -8.52
C LYS A 602 -7.54 19.99 -9.32
N LEU A 603 -6.61 19.30 -8.65
CA LEU A 603 -5.45 18.73 -9.32
C LEU A 603 -4.92 17.52 -8.57
N ILE A 604 -4.50 16.51 -9.32
CA ILE A 604 -3.74 15.37 -8.84
C ILE A 604 -2.36 15.42 -9.49
N LEU A 605 -1.32 15.54 -8.67
CA LEU A 605 0.07 15.38 -9.10
C LEU A 605 0.51 13.98 -8.70
N ASN A 606 0.50 13.06 -9.67
CA ASN A 606 1.06 11.73 -9.48
C ASN A 606 2.55 11.74 -9.83
N GLN A 607 3.38 11.02 -9.07
CA GLN A 607 4.80 10.94 -9.36
C GLN A 607 5.42 9.56 -9.11
N ARG A 608 6.49 9.31 -9.88
CA ARG A 608 7.44 8.21 -9.64
C ARG A 608 8.87 8.69 -9.80
N LEU A 609 9.79 8.06 -9.09
CA LEU A 609 11.22 8.33 -9.22
C LEU A 609 11.90 7.23 -10.04
N VAL A 610 12.66 7.64 -11.05
CA VAL A 610 13.55 6.77 -11.81
C VAL A 610 15.00 7.19 -11.59
N ARG A 611 15.92 6.23 -11.66
CA ARG A 611 17.35 6.49 -11.54
C ARG A 611 17.85 7.33 -12.72
N ARG A 612 18.76 8.26 -12.43
CA ARG A 612 19.40 9.11 -13.44
C ARG A 612 20.71 8.46 -13.89
N ILE A 613 20.99 8.48 -15.18
CA ILE A 613 22.28 8.00 -15.71
C ILE A 613 23.39 8.87 -15.14
N CYS A 614 24.48 8.23 -14.68
CA CYS A 614 25.66 8.93 -14.22
C CYS A 614 26.32 9.69 -15.38
N GLU A 615 26.47 11.01 -15.24
CA GLU A 615 27.03 11.88 -16.28
C GLU A 615 28.48 11.52 -16.64
N GLY A 616 29.27 11.03 -15.67
CA GLY A 616 30.68 10.67 -15.89
C GLY A 616 30.90 9.35 -16.66
N CYS A 617 29.88 8.50 -16.79
CA CYS A 617 29.99 7.23 -17.53
C CYS A 617 28.84 6.97 -18.51
N ARG A 618 28.09 8.04 -18.83
CA ARG A 618 27.00 7.99 -19.82
C ARG A 618 27.58 7.73 -21.20
N LYS A 619 27.05 6.72 -21.88
CA LYS A 619 27.37 6.40 -23.27
C LYS A 619 26.11 6.09 -24.08
N PRO A 620 26.11 6.36 -25.40
CA PRO A 620 25.06 5.86 -26.29
C PRO A 620 24.95 4.34 -26.18
N SER A 621 23.73 3.82 -26.22
CA SER A 621 23.46 2.39 -26.26
C SER A 621 22.87 2.03 -27.63
N PRO A 622 23.54 1.19 -28.44
CA PRO A 622 22.95 0.72 -29.69
C PRO A 622 21.79 -0.22 -29.36
N VAL A 623 20.58 0.19 -29.72
CA VAL A 623 19.38 -0.63 -29.55
C VAL A 623 18.75 -0.83 -30.92
N THR A 624 18.40 -2.07 -31.25
CA THR A 624 17.74 -2.40 -32.51
C THR A 624 16.23 -2.25 -32.37
N ASP A 625 15.54 -1.96 -33.47
CA ASP A 625 14.06 -1.89 -33.50
C ASP A 625 13.40 -3.16 -32.96
N ARG A 626 14.05 -4.32 -33.18
CA ARG A 626 13.60 -5.60 -32.63
C ARG A 626 13.60 -5.58 -31.10
N ILE A 627 14.64 -5.04 -30.47
CA ILE A 627 14.72 -4.91 -29.02
C ILE A 627 13.64 -3.94 -28.54
N LEU A 628 13.49 -2.76 -29.16
CA LEU A 628 12.46 -1.79 -28.78
C LEU A 628 11.03 -2.39 -28.85
N LYS A 629 10.73 -3.16 -29.90
CA LYS A 629 9.47 -3.90 -30.03
C LYS A 629 9.30 -4.95 -28.92
N LEU A 630 10.34 -5.73 -28.61
CA LEU A 630 10.31 -6.72 -27.52
C LEU A 630 10.13 -6.05 -26.13
N MET A 631 10.55 -4.79 -26.00
CA MET A 631 10.33 -3.98 -24.79
C MET A 631 8.92 -3.36 -24.75
N GLY A 632 8.09 -3.63 -25.75
CA GLY A 632 6.69 -3.18 -25.82
C GLY A 632 6.51 -1.74 -26.28
N LEU A 633 7.48 -1.17 -27.00
CA LEU A 633 7.33 0.16 -27.62
C LEU A 633 6.58 0.04 -28.95
N THR A 634 5.69 1.01 -29.22
CA THR A 634 5.08 1.14 -30.55
C THR A 634 6.11 1.64 -31.57
N PRO A 635 5.87 1.45 -32.89
CA PRO A 635 6.74 2.02 -33.92
C PRO A 635 6.96 3.53 -33.75
N ASP A 636 5.91 4.27 -33.38
CA ASP A 636 5.97 5.72 -33.15
C ASP A 636 6.79 6.09 -31.90
N GLU A 637 6.65 5.33 -30.82
CA GLU A 637 7.45 5.52 -29.60
C GLU A 637 8.94 5.20 -29.81
N ALA A 638 9.23 4.26 -30.72
CA ALA A 638 10.58 3.81 -31.04
C ALA A 638 11.29 4.72 -32.04
N LEU A 639 10.54 5.48 -32.84
CA LEU A 639 11.06 6.33 -33.91
C LEU A 639 12.05 7.36 -33.33
N ASP A 640 13.27 7.37 -33.87
CA ASP A 640 14.38 8.26 -33.47
C ASP A 640 14.74 8.24 -31.97
N LEU A 641 14.34 7.21 -31.24
CA LEU A 641 14.59 7.12 -29.79
C LEU A 641 16.08 6.91 -29.50
N LYS A 642 16.75 7.96 -29.02
CA LYS A 642 18.17 7.93 -28.67
C LYS A 642 18.40 7.35 -27.27
N VAL A 643 18.79 6.09 -27.21
CA VAL A 643 19.01 5.38 -25.95
C VAL A 643 20.43 5.59 -25.43
N HIS A 644 20.54 5.81 -24.12
CA HIS A 644 21.80 5.89 -23.40
C HIS A 644 21.83 4.90 -22.24
N GLN A 645 23.03 4.55 -21.80
CA GLN A 645 23.28 3.73 -20.62
C GLN A 645 24.51 4.24 -19.87
N GLY A 646 24.61 3.92 -18.58
CA GLY A 646 25.82 4.16 -17.80
C GLY A 646 26.71 2.91 -17.78
N SER A 647 28.00 3.04 -18.04
CA SER A 647 28.94 1.89 -17.99
C SER A 647 29.41 1.53 -16.58
N GLY A 648 29.18 2.39 -15.59
CA GLY A 648 29.83 2.32 -14.29
C GLY A 648 31.16 3.07 -14.27
N CYS A 649 31.41 3.79 -13.18
CA CYS A 649 32.66 4.46 -12.84
C CYS A 649 32.75 4.67 -11.32
N ASP A 650 33.88 5.18 -10.85
CA ASP A 650 34.11 5.42 -9.42
C ASP A 650 33.10 6.41 -8.81
N SER A 651 32.58 7.36 -9.60
CA SER A 651 31.62 8.38 -9.14
C SER A 651 30.21 7.83 -8.87
N CYS A 652 29.73 6.84 -9.64
CA CYS A 652 28.45 6.17 -9.34
C CYS A 652 28.63 5.08 -8.28
N GLY A 653 29.85 4.55 -8.15
CA GLY A 653 30.20 3.51 -7.20
C GLY A 653 29.60 2.14 -7.56
N PRO A 654 29.93 1.10 -6.78
CA PRO A 654 29.61 -0.28 -7.13
C PRO A 654 28.16 -0.70 -6.78
N LEU A 655 27.45 0.05 -5.94
CA LEU A 655 26.10 -0.29 -5.49
C LEU A 655 25.00 0.16 -6.48
N SER A 656 25.30 1.14 -7.33
CA SER A 656 24.40 1.67 -8.36
C SER A 656 25.19 1.97 -9.64
N PRO A 657 25.88 0.95 -10.22
CA PRO A 657 26.78 1.19 -11.34
C PRO A 657 26.00 1.77 -12.53
N GLY A 658 26.53 2.85 -13.10
CA GLY A 658 25.91 3.56 -14.23
C GLY A 658 24.85 4.60 -13.84
N TYR A 659 24.46 4.70 -12.57
CA TYR A 659 23.42 5.62 -12.11
C TYR A 659 23.93 6.54 -10.99
N ALA A 660 23.45 7.78 -10.96
CA ALA A 660 23.75 8.72 -9.88
C ALA A 660 22.53 9.59 -9.58
N GLY A 661 21.86 9.31 -8.46
CA GLY A 661 20.66 10.02 -8.06
C GLY A 661 19.42 9.61 -8.86
N ARG A 662 18.35 10.40 -8.69
CA ARG A 662 17.02 10.12 -9.25
C ARG A 662 16.38 11.36 -9.83
N VAL A 663 15.41 11.17 -10.72
CA VAL A 663 14.56 12.22 -11.28
C VAL A 663 13.10 11.80 -11.17
N ALA A 664 12.19 12.75 -10.95
CA ALA A 664 10.78 12.44 -10.97
C ALA A 664 10.21 12.45 -12.40
N LEU A 665 9.30 11.51 -12.60
CA LEU A 665 8.32 11.49 -13.66
C LEU A 665 7.01 11.94 -13.03
N CYS A 666 6.35 12.90 -13.65
CA CYS A 666 5.10 13.47 -13.17
C CYS A 666 3.98 13.15 -14.16
N GLU A 667 2.81 12.88 -13.63
CA GLU A 667 1.55 12.80 -14.34
C GLU A 667 0.59 13.76 -13.63
N VAL A 668 0.16 14.80 -14.33
CA VAL A 668 -0.63 15.90 -13.76
C VAL A 668 -2.03 15.87 -14.35
N LEU A 669 -2.98 15.47 -13.51
CA LEU A 669 -4.40 15.39 -13.85
C LEU A 669 -5.10 16.61 -13.26
N GLU A 670 -5.60 17.48 -14.12
CA GLU A 670 -6.45 18.60 -13.75
C GLU A 670 -7.91 18.15 -13.72
N ALA A 671 -8.65 18.50 -12.67
CA ALA A 671 -10.05 18.11 -12.52
C ALA A 671 -10.96 19.04 -13.34
N THR A 672 -11.05 18.80 -14.65
CA THR A 672 -11.98 19.50 -15.55
C THR A 672 -13.44 19.17 -15.20
N PRO A 673 -14.44 19.94 -15.69
CA PRO A 673 -15.85 19.62 -15.47
C PRO A 673 -16.25 18.20 -15.86
N GLU A 674 -15.69 17.67 -16.96
CA GLU A 674 -15.94 16.31 -17.45
C GLU A 674 -15.36 15.27 -16.51
N ILE A 675 -14.13 15.49 -16.03
CA ILE A 675 -13.49 14.61 -15.04
C ILE A 675 -14.23 14.67 -13.70
N ALA A 676 -14.66 15.86 -13.28
CA ALA A 676 -15.46 16.02 -12.07
C ALA A 676 -16.80 15.27 -12.17
N ALA A 677 -17.48 15.33 -13.32
CA ALA A 677 -18.69 14.55 -13.56
C ALA A 677 -18.43 13.04 -13.50
N LEU A 678 -17.33 12.55 -14.07
CA LEU A 678 -16.91 11.15 -13.96
C LEU A 678 -16.65 10.76 -12.50
N VAL A 679 -15.96 11.59 -11.73
CA VAL A 679 -15.71 11.33 -10.30
C VAL A 679 -17.01 11.30 -9.51
N ALA A 680 -17.93 12.23 -9.76
CA ALA A 680 -19.23 12.29 -9.09
C ALA A 680 -20.10 11.05 -9.40
N ALA A 681 -19.99 10.51 -10.61
CA ALA A 681 -20.67 9.29 -11.03
C ALA A 681 -19.99 7.98 -10.56
N GLY A 682 -18.83 8.06 -9.88
CA GLY A 682 -18.06 6.88 -9.48
C GLY A 682 -17.38 6.17 -10.65
N GLY A 683 -17.03 6.91 -11.71
CA GLY A 683 -16.38 6.42 -12.92
C GLY A 683 -15.09 5.63 -12.62
N SER A 684 -14.83 4.64 -13.45
CA SER A 684 -13.66 3.79 -13.34
C SER A 684 -12.35 4.58 -13.58
N PRO A 685 -11.21 4.14 -13.01
CA PRO A 685 -9.91 4.74 -13.31
C PRO A 685 -9.58 4.77 -14.82
N GLY A 686 -10.08 3.81 -15.60
CA GLY A 686 -9.88 3.77 -17.04
C GLY A 686 -10.63 4.88 -17.78
N GLU A 687 -11.86 5.20 -17.37
CA GLU A 687 -12.64 6.32 -17.92
C GLU A 687 -11.97 7.66 -17.60
N ILE A 688 -11.57 7.84 -16.33
CA ILE A 688 -10.86 9.03 -15.88
C ILE A 688 -9.53 9.19 -16.65
N GLU A 689 -8.77 8.10 -16.85
CA GLU A 689 -7.51 8.15 -17.59
C GLU A 689 -7.72 8.54 -19.05
N ARG A 690 -8.73 7.98 -19.73
CA ARG A 690 -9.04 8.35 -21.13
C ARG A 690 -9.41 9.83 -21.25
N GLU A 691 -10.27 10.32 -20.36
CA GLU A 691 -10.70 11.72 -20.40
C GLU A 691 -9.55 12.68 -20.04
N SER A 692 -8.74 12.32 -19.05
CA SER A 692 -7.55 13.10 -18.68
C SER A 692 -6.56 13.21 -19.83
N ARG A 693 -6.34 12.13 -20.59
CA ARG A 693 -5.48 12.16 -21.80
C ARG A 693 -6.06 13.05 -22.88
N ARG A 694 -7.38 13.06 -23.09
CA ARG A 694 -8.06 13.99 -24.02
C ARG A 694 -7.91 15.45 -23.58
N ALA A 695 -7.97 15.71 -22.27
CA ALA A 695 -7.68 17.00 -21.67
C ALA A 695 -6.17 17.38 -21.68
N GLY A 696 -5.32 16.55 -22.28
CA GLY A 696 -3.89 16.82 -22.47
C GLY A 696 -3.00 16.43 -21.30
N MET A 697 -3.42 15.49 -20.43
CA MET A 697 -2.54 14.87 -19.45
C MET A 697 -1.53 13.96 -20.15
N SER A 698 -0.24 14.16 -19.86
CA SER A 698 0.81 13.23 -20.29
C SER A 698 0.95 12.08 -19.28
N PRO A 699 0.81 10.81 -19.69
CA PRO A 699 0.99 9.68 -18.80
C PRO A 699 2.46 9.49 -18.41
N LEU A 700 2.71 8.82 -17.27
CA LEU A 700 4.08 8.51 -16.80
C LEU A 700 4.92 7.78 -17.86
N ARG A 701 4.29 6.90 -18.67
CA ARG A 701 4.94 6.16 -19.74
C ARG A 701 5.59 7.10 -20.77
N ALA A 702 4.82 8.05 -21.28
CA ALA A 702 5.28 9.03 -22.26
C ALA A 702 6.38 9.93 -21.66
N GLY A 703 6.18 10.38 -20.41
CA GLY A 703 7.19 11.16 -19.68
C GLY A 703 8.50 10.39 -19.48
N CYS A 704 8.44 9.07 -19.22
CA CYS A 704 9.62 8.23 -19.10
C CYS A 704 10.37 8.10 -20.43
N LEU A 705 9.66 7.79 -21.52
CA LEU A 705 10.26 7.65 -22.86
C LEU A 705 10.93 8.96 -23.32
N ALA A 706 10.30 10.11 -23.08
CA ALA A 706 10.91 11.40 -23.36
C ALA A 706 12.25 11.59 -22.62
N ARG A 707 12.31 11.18 -21.35
CA ARG A 707 13.54 11.23 -20.53
C ARG A 707 14.59 10.21 -20.95
N VAL A 708 14.17 9.06 -21.49
CA VAL A 708 15.07 8.09 -22.13
C VAL A 708 15.71 8.69 -23.38
N GLY A 709 14.91 9.31 -24.27
CA GLY A 709 15.41 9.96 -25.49
C GLY A 709 16.38 11.12 -25.21
N GLN A 710 16.19 11.83 -24.09
CA GLN A 710 17.12 12.85 -23.59
C GLN A 710 18.39 12.25 -22.95
N GLY A 711 18.40 10.94 -22.71
CA GLY A 711 19.42 10.18 -21.98
C GLY A 711 19.58 10.61 -20.51
N VAL A 712 18.48 11.06 -19.90
CA VAL A 712 18.41 11.32 -18.46
C VAL A 712 18.28 10.00 -17.68
N THR A 713 17.53 9.04 -18.23
CA THR A 713 17.32 7.69 -17.68
C THR A 713 17.46 6.63 -18.76
N THR A 714 17.33 5.36 -18.42
CA THR A 714 17.58 4.21 -19.29
C THR A 714 16.29 3.47 -19.67
N LEU A 715 16.35 2.65 -20.72
CA LEU A 715 15.27 1.72 -21.03
C LEU A 715 15.08 0.63 -19.95
N GLU A 716 16.14 0.33 -19.16
CA GLU A 716 16.03 -0.58 -18.01
C GLU A 716 15.06 0.00 -16.96
N GLU A 717 15.21 1.29 -16.62
CA GLU A 717 14.30 1.96 -15.69
C GLU A 717 12.88 2.09 -16.24
N PHE A 718 12.74 2.28 -17.56
CA PHE A 718 11.45 2.25 -18.23
C PHE A 718 10.72 0.92 -18.04
N GLN A 719 11.41 -0.21 -18.28
CA GLN A 719 10.83 -1.53 -18.07
C GLN A 719 10.51 -1.82 -16.61
N LYS A 720 11.44 -1.50 -15.70
CA LYS A 720 11.27 -1.70 -14.26
C LYS A 720 10.09 -0.89 -13.71
N GLY A 721 9.83 0.29 -14.28
CA GLY A 721 8.73 1.14 -13.89
C GLY A 721 7.35 0.54 -14.19
N ASN A 722 7.24 -0.38 -15.17
CA ASN A 722 5.97 -0.98 -15.59
C ASN A 722 4.85 0.09 -15.78
N PHE A 723 5.16 1.11 -16.59
CA PHE A 723 4.32 2.29 -16.79
C PHE A 723 3.10 2.03 -17.67
#